data_AF-A0A9P6SX49-F1
#
_entry.id   AF-A0A9P6SX49-F1
#
_cell.length_a   1.000
_cell.length_b   1.000
_cell.length_c   1.000
_cell.angle_alpha   90.00
_cell.angle_beta   90.00
_cell.angle_gamma   90.00
#
_symmetry.space_group_name_H-M   'P 1'
#
loop_
_entity.id
_entity.type
_entity.pdbx_description
1 polymer ?
#
loop_
_entity_poly.entity_id
_entity_poly.type
_entity_poly.pdbx_seq_one_letter_code
_entity_poly.pdbx_strand_id
1 'polypeptide(L)'
;IIGKCLFCKSQLCYPQAVKVFQCVTCDTINDLIPSPGVVPEEPLTLQQIDQEIERARAKQIKTGGEMDYRDLETLLKEKLKKYAAFNASFSSGRPITYEHCGVNLADAKKAFSKLIAMPDTIALAVMTSVEAILKRPGKEIREKEDLKFIMLVFECPWLSRHRTPQESDYHHNITKRLFTIISNLPSELHKYLSNWFASMTTQIFHNRINFVNKFITQRLSNQQKSNDRHQHIIYQSDARIQAAARVMHLFFKANQPNEKELLDSSGKPRSFKDLVIIPNTNNSAVRSRRIPIDEYYNMIVDLIDLPADFVAWETRSAMFTFCQYPFLISMGAKMQIMAWDAKRRMEIKMQKTIEALLAQKRQRAIESGGDTNGTLLTQAELQQAPLLILRVHRNNLIEDSLTQLSRNEMDLDKSLRIEFIGEDGVDAGGLRKEWFLLLVRQLFDPQYGMFVYDDQSSHCWFNPASFESLDQFYLVGVVIGLAIYNSTILDLPLPLAVYKKLLNTPLALEDLAAFRPDLAKGFDQLLNYEEDDVEDVFCLTFVGVYEAYGESREIPLIPNGENIPVTNLNKRDYVERYANFVMNTSISDQFESFRRGFYLVCGGHALSLFRPEEIEFLVRGSAEPLDIDQLRSVTVYEGFNDEHDVIR
;
A
#
# COMPACT_ATOMS: atom_id res chain seq x y z
N ILE A 1 37.29 1.87 -21.65
CA ILE A 1 36.49 0.65 -21.35
C ILE A 1 35.11 1.10 -20.91
N ILE A 2 34.07 0.46 -21.42
CA ILE A 2 32.71 0.67 -20.92
C ILE A 2 32.47 -0.39 -19.84
N GLY A 3 32.17 0.06 -18.62
CA GLY A 3 31.80 -0.81 -17.51
C GLY A 3 30.54 -0.30 -16.82
N LYS A 4 30.03 -1.08 -15.87
CA LYS A 4 28.90 -0.67 -15.03
C LYS A 4 29.38 -0.31 -13.64
N CYS A 5 28.77 0.70 -13.02
CA CYS A 5 28.94 0.89 -11.58
C CYS A 5 28.46 -0.36 -10.83
N LEU A 6 29.22 -0.83 -9.83
CA LEU A 6 28.88 -1.98 -9.00
C LEU A 6 27.57 -1.78 -8.23
N PHE A 7 27.23 -0.53 -7.91
CA PHE A 7 26.08 -0.18 -7.08
C PHE A 7 24.92 0.37 -7.90
N CYS A 8 25.04 1.55 -8.53
CA CYS A 8 23.91 2.10 -9.30
C CYS A 8 23.71 1.48 -10.70
N LYS A 9 24.57 0.54 -11.11
CA LYS A 9 24.53 -0.17 -12.40
C LYS A 9 24.61 0.71 -13.67
N SER A 10 24.76 2.02 -13.54
CA SER A 10 24.94 2.95 -14.65
C SER A 10 26.14 2.57 -15.52
N GLN A 11 25.97 2.65 -16.84
CA GLN A 11 27.06 2.46 -17.81
C GLN A 11 27.96 3.68 -17.82
N LEU A 12 29.27 3.45 -17.70
CA LEU A 12 30.28 4.48 -17.55
C LEU A 12 31.49 4.14 -18.43
N CYS A 13 32.10 5.16 -19.01
CA CYS A 13 33.36 5.02 -19.72
C CYS A 13 34.51 5.47 -18.80
N TYR A 14 35.55 4.65 -18.68
CA TYR A 14 36.76 4.98 -17.94
C TYR A 14 38.01 4.45 -18.66
N PRO A 15 39.20 5.06 -18.43
CA PRO A 15 40.45 4.64 -19.06
C PRO A 15 40.83 3.20 -18.68
N GLN A 16 41.47 2.46 -19.58
CA GLN A 16 41.85 1.05 -19.33
C GLN A 16 42.90 0.89 -18.22
N ALA A 17 43.72 1.92 -17.97
CA ALA A 17 44.81 1.87 -16.99
C ALA A 17 44.36 2.11 -15.53
N VAL A 18 43.11 2.51 -15.28
CA VAL A 18 42.66 2.81 -13.92
C VAL A 18 42.34 1.54 -13.13
N LYS A 19 42.68 1.54 -11.83
CA LYS A 19 42.30 0.46 -10.90
C LYS A 19 40.99 0.75 -10.16
N VAL A 20 40.59 2.02 -10.15
CA VAL A 20 39.37 2.50 -9.49
C VAL A 20 38.74 3.61 -10.33
N PHE A 21 37.43 3.80 -10.22
CA PHE A 21 36.76 4.96 -10.80
C PHE A 21 35.63 5.46 -9.88
N GLN A 22 35.37 6.77 -9.89
CA GLN A 22 34.20 7.36 -9.24
C GLN A 22 33.03 7.39 -10.22
N CYS A 23 31.88 6.83 -9.81
CA CYS A 23 30.66 6.90 -10.60
C CYS A 23 30.08 8.33 -10.58
N VAL A 24 29.86 8.92 -11.75
CA VAL A 24 29.26 10.27 -11.86
C VAL A 24 27.76 10.31 -11.51
N THR A 25 27.09 9.16 -11.46
CA THR A 25 25.66 9.06 -11.14
C THR A 25 25.41 8.93 -9.63
N CYS A 26 26.22 8.15 -8.92
CA CYS A 26 26.01 7.88 -7.49
C CYS A 26 27.19 8.21 -6.57
N ASP A 27 28.27 8.80 -7.10
CA ASP A 27 29.50 9.15 -6.37
C ASP A 27 30.17 7.98 -5.63
N THR A 28 29.84 6.74 -6.01
CA THR A 28 30.47 5.56 -5.43
C THR A 28 31.80 5.30 -6.11
N ILE A 29 32.83 5.01 -5.33
CA ILE A 29 34.14 4.61 -5.83
C ILE A 29 34.11 3.10 -6.04
N ASN A 30 34.36 2.69 -7.28
CA ASN A 30 34.31 1.30 -7.71
C ASN A 30 35.74 0.79 -7.87
N ASP A 31 36.04 -0.34 -7.23
CA ASP A 31 37.30 -1.05 -7.39
C ASP A 31 37.18 -2.02 -8.58
N LEU A 32 37.97 -1.79 -9.63
CA LEU A 32 37.99 -2.61 -10.85
C LEU A 32 38.78 -3.91 -10.67
N ILE A 33 39.72 -3.88 -9.74
CA ILE A 33 40.50 -5.03 -9.31
C ILE A 33 40.16 -5.24 -7.84
N PRO A 34 39.55 -6.39 -7.48
CA PRO A 34 39.31 -6.72 -6.08
C PRO A 34 40.63 -6.63 -5.32
N SER A 35 40.63 -5.94 -4.18
CA SER A 35 41.80 -6.00 -3.30
C SER A 35 42.02 -7.47 -2.91
N PRO A 36 43.24 -8.03 -3.04
CA PRO A 36 43.51 -9.41 -2.66
C PRO A 36 43.01 -9.61 -1.24
N GLY A 37 42.25 -10.68 -0.99
CA GLY A 37 41.58 -10.95 0.29
C GLY A 37 42.57 -10.81 1.45
N VAL A 38 42.55 -9.66 2.11
CA VAL A 38 43.47 -9.37 3.21
C VAL A 38 42.87 -10.04 4.45
N VAL A 39 43.68 -10.90 5.06
CA VAL A 39 43.73 -11.38 6.46
C VAL A 39 42.49 -11.09 7.31
N PRO A 40 41.93 -12.06 8.08
CA PRO A 40 40.86 -11.78 9.03
C PRO A 40 41.27 -10.64 9.97
N GLU A 41 40.78 -9.44 9.69
CA GLU A 41 40.96 -8.28 10.54
C GLU A 41 40.04 -8.47 11.76
N GLU A 42 40.60 -8.28 12.95
CA GLU A 42 39.84 -8.48 14.18
C GLU A 42 38.55 -7.64 14.18
N PRO A 43 37.38 -8.25 14.40
CA PRO A 43 36.11 -7.55 14.43
C PRO A 43 36.00 -6.63 15.64
N LEU A 44 35.19 -5.58 15.53
CA LEU A 44 34.83 -4.75 16.68
C LEU A 44 33.83 -5.51 17.57
N THR A 45 34.08 -5.51 18.88
CA THR A 45 33.22 -6.12 19.89
C THR A 45 32.86 -5.11 20.98
N LEU A 46 31.75 -5.37 21.70
CA LEU A 46 31.36 -4.55 22.85
C LEU A 46 32.46 -4.56 23.93
N GLN A 47 33.14 -5.69 24.13
CA GLN A 47 34.21 -5.82 25.12
C GLN A 47 35.41 -4.92 24.81
N GLN A 48 35.83 -4.82 23.55
CA GLN A 48 36.92 -3.91 23.16
C GLN A 48 36.56 -2.45 23.42
N ILE A 49 35.32 -2.04 23.10
CA ILE A 49 34.84 -0.69 23.39
C ILE A 49 34.85 -0.44 24.91
N ASP A 50 34.35 -1.38 25.70
CA ASP A 50 34.32 -1.26 27.16
C ASP A 50 35.73 -1.18 27.76
N GLN A 51 36.68 -1.97 27.24
CA GLN A 51 38.08 -1.91 27.65
C GLN A 51 38.71 -0.54 27.37
N GLU A 52 38.49 0.05 26.19
CA GLU A 52 39.04 1.38 25.90
C GLU A 52 38.38 2.49 26.74
N ILE A 53 37.07 2.38 27.03
CA ILE A 53 36.40 3.30 27.95
C ILE A 53 37.01 3.21 29.35
N GLU A 54 37.22 2.00 29.87
CA GLU A 54 37.83 1.81 31.19
C GLU A 54 39.29 2.27 31.22
N ARG A 55 40.05 2.11 30.13
CA ARG A 55 41.40 2.69 30.01
C ARG A 55 41.37 4.21 30.03
N ALA A 56 40.43 4.84 29.34
CA ALA A 56 40.25 6.29 29.38
C ALA A 56 39.91 6.78 30.80
N ARG A 57 39.03 6.06 31.52
CA ARG A 57 38.70 6.35 32.93
C ARG A 57 39.91 6.19 33.84
N ALA A 58 40.67 5.11 33.70
CA ALA A 58 41.88 4.87 34.49
C ALA A 58 42.96 5.94 34.24
N LYS A 59 43.10 6.41 33.00
CA LYS A 59 43.97 7.55 32.66
C LYS A 59 43.49 8.84 33.33
N GLN A 60 42.18 9.12 33.27
CA GLN A 60 41.57 10.28 33.92
C GLN A 60 41.84 10.33 35.42
N ILE A 61 41.66 9.21 36.12
CA ILE A 61 41.91 9.09 37.56
C ILE A 61 43.39 9.37 37.89
N LYS A 62 44.32 8.99 37.01
CA LYS A 62 45.76 9.22 37.21
C LYS A 62 46.19 10.66 36.92
N THR A 63 45.60 11.32 35.91
CA THR A 63 46.04 12.64 35.45
C THR A 63 45.21 13.79 36.00
N GLY A 64 44.04 13.52 36.60
CA GLY A 64 43.13 14.53 37.15
C GLY A 64 42.46 15.43 36.10
N GLY A 65 42.55 15.08 34.82
CA GLY A 65 42.03 15.87 33.69
C GLY A 65 40.67 15.40 33.15
N GLU A 66 40.33 15.85 31.95
CA GLU A 66 39.17 15.35 31.19
C GLU A 66 39.42 13.92 30.66
N MET A 67 38.34 13.19 30.38
CA MET A 67 38.45 11.87 29.76
C MET A 67 39.02 11.98 28.34
N ASP A 68 40.14 11.29 28.08
CA ASP A 68 40.79 11.22 26.77
C ASP A 68 40.33 9.95 26.02
N TYR A 69 39.62 10.16 24.91
CA TYR A 69 39.07 9.08 24.08
C TYR A 69 39.87 8.80 22.79
N ARG A 70 41.08 9.33 22.63
CA ARG A 70 41.87 9.18 21.38
C ARG A 70 42.14 7.73 20.97
N ASP A 71 42.37 6.84 21.94
CA ASP A 71 42.57 5.41 21.67
C ASP A 71 41.28 4.76 21.13
N LEU A 72 40.14 5.10 21.74
CA LEU A 72 38.82 4.65 21.27
C LEU A 72 38.49 5.21 19.88
N GLU A 73 38.78 6.48 19.61
CA GLU A 73 38.62 7.06 18.27
C GLU A 73 39.45 6.30 17.21
N THR A 74 40.68 5.95 17.56
CA THR A 74 41.59 5.22 16.67
C THR A 74 41.07 3.82 16.41
N LEU A 75 40.64 3.10 17.44
CA LEU A 75 40.00 1.79 17.33
C LEU A 75 38.77 1.85 16.41
N LEU A 76 37.87 2.81 16.63
CA LEU A 76 36.66 2.98 15.83
C LEU A 76 37.00 3.27 14.36
N LYS A 77 37.93 4.18 14.10
CA LYS A 77 38.39 4.52 12.73
C LYS A 77 39.04 3.32 12.03
N GLU A 78 39.81 2.51 12.75
CA GLU A 78 40.47 1.35 12.18
C GLU A 78 39.46 0.26 11.81
N LYS A 79 38.53 -0.07 12.72
CA LYS A 79 37.59 -1.18 12.54
C LYS A 79 36.39 -0.82 11.65
N LEU A 80 35.88 0.41 11.73
CA LEU A 80 34.68 0.84 11.01
C LEU A 80 34.96 1.41 9.61
N LYS A 81 36.23 1.59 9.21
CA LYS A 81 36.58 2.12 7.88
C LYS A 81 36.85 1.01 6.86
N LYS A 82 36.99 -0.24 7.30
CA LYS A 82 37.28 -1.40 6.46
C LYS A 82 36.09 -2.35 6.42
N TYR A 83 35.68 -2.73 5.20
CA TYR A 83 34.51 -3.59 4.99
C TYR A 83 34.60 -4.91 5.77
N ALA A 84 35.73 -5.63 5.69
CA ALA A 84 35.88 -6.93 6.33
C ALA A 84 35.72 -6.86 7.86
N ALA A 85 36.44 -5.93 8.51
CA ALA A 85 36.34 -5.71 9.95
C ALA A 85 34.93 -5.26 10.38
N PHE A 86 34.34 -4.28 9.68
CA PHE A 86 33.01 -3.78 10.04
C PHE A 86 31.92 -4.83 9.84
N ASN A 87 31.94 -5.57 8.73
CA ASN A 87 30.97 -6.62 8.45
C ASN A 87 31.09 -7.83 9.41
N ALA A 88 32.29 -8.09 9.95
CA ALA A 88 32.51 -9.13 10.95
C ALA A 88 32.21 -8.66 12.40
N SER A 89 32.00 -7.37 12.62
CA SER A 89 31.78 -6.78 13.94
C SER A 89 30.48 -7.26 14.60
N PHE A 90 30.50 -7.39 15.93
CA PHE A 90 29.37 -7.87 16.73
C PHE A 90 28.80 -9.21 16.24
N SER A 91 29.65 -10.16 15.86
CA SER A 91 29.23 -11.49 15.42
C SER A 91 28.45 -12.21 16.51
N SER A 92 27.32 -12.81 16.13
CA SER A 92 26.55 -13.72 16.99
C SER A 92 27.14 -15.13 17.11
N GLY A 93 28.09 -15.48 16.24
CA GLY A 93 28.58 -16.86 16.07
C GLY A 93 27.60 -17.83 15.40
N ARG A 94 26.36 -17.41 15.11
CA ARG A 94 25.33 -18.25 14.48
C ARG A 94 25.37 -18.13 12.95
N PRO A 95 25.04 -19.20 12.21
CA PRO A 95 24.90 -19.14 10.76
C PRO A 95 23.78 -18.16 10.36
N ILE A 96 23.90 -17.61 9.16
CA ILE A 96 22.90 -16.67 8.64
C ILE A 96 21.72 -17.46 8.07
N THR A 97 20.52 -17.14 8.57
CA THR A 97 19.25 -17.71 8.11
C THR A 97 18.23 -16.58 8.00
N TYR A 98 17.04 -16.84 7.44
CA TYR A 98 15.96 -15.83 7.41
C TYR A 98 15.46 -15.42 8.80
N GLU A 99 15.73 -16.20 9.83
CA GLU A 99 15.37 -15.91 11.23
C GLU A 99 16.53 -15.27 12.00
N HIS A 100 17.76 -15.50 11.55
CA HIS A 100 18.94 -15.11 12.28
C HIS A 100 19.93 -14.36 11.38
N CYS A 101 20.12 -13.06 11.65
CA CYS A 101 20.90 -12.18 10.78
C CYS A 101 22.43 -12.30 10.93
N GLY A 102 22.90 -13.12 11.87
CA GLY A 102 24.32 -13.36 12.12
C GLY A 102 25.02 -12.27 12.93
N VAL A 103 24.32 -11.20 13.29
CA VAL A 103 24.80 -10.07 14.11
C VAL A 103 24.12 -10.08 15.49
N ASN A 104 24.88 -9.91 16.56
CA ASN A 104 24.33 -9.63 17.88
C ASN A 104 23.89 -8.15 17.96
N LEU A 105 22.66 -7.88 17.50
CA LEU A 105 22.09 -6.54 17.48
C LEU A 105 21.93 -5.93 18.87
N ALA A 106 21.81 -6.75 19.94
CA ALA A 106 21.73 -6.25 21.30
C ALA A 106 23.08 -5.65 21.75
N ASP A 107 24.17 -6.35 21.48
CA ASP A 107 25.52 -5.85 21.77
C ASP A 107 25.85 -4.61 20.94
N ALA A 108 25.48 -4.60 19.65
CA ALA A 108 25.66 -3.44 18.77
C ALA A 108 24.89 -2.21 19.30
N LYS A 109 23.61 -2.37 19.66
CA LYS A 109 22.80 -1.30 20.27
C LYS A 109 23.40 -0.79 21.58
N LYS A 110 23.85 -1.72 22.44
CA LYS A 110 24.49 -1.37 23.72
C LYS A 110 25.80 -0.60 23.50
N ALA A 111 26.63 -1.04 22.55
CA ALA A 111 27.84 -0.33 22.17
C ALA A 111 27.52 1.09 21.66
N PHE A 112 26.62 1.24 20.69
CA PHE A 112 26.26 2.54 20.15
C PHE A 112 25.61 3.48 21.18
N SER A 113 24.81 2.94 22.10
CA SER A 113 24.22 3.72 23.21
C SER A 113 25.27 4.27 24.18
N LYS A 114 26.43 3.61 24.32
CA LYS A 114 27.56 4.16 25.08
C LYS A 114 28.26 5.26 24.30
N LEU A 115 28.48 5.06 22.99
CA LEU A 115 29.18 6.01 22.14
C LEU A 115 28.42 7.34 21.96
N ILE A 116 27.09 7.34 21.96
CA ILE A 116 26.29 8.57 21.80
C ILE A 116 26.43 9.56 22.99
N ALA A 117 26.77 9.03 24.17
CA ALA A 117 26.97 9.82 25.38
C ALA A 117 28.38 10.46 25.45
N MET A 118 29.23 10.19 24.46
CA MET A 118 30.62 10.68 24.39
C MET A 118 30.73 12.00 23.61
N PRO A 119 31.90 12.66 23.66
CA PRO A 119 32.16 13.89 22.91
C PRO A 119 31.99 13.74 21.39
N ASP A 120 31.77 14.86 20.71
CA ASP A 120 31.49 14.89 19.25
C ASP A 120 32.63 14.33 18.40
N THR A 121 33.86 14.24 18.93
CA THR A 121 34.98 13.58 18.23
C THR A 121 34.74 12.09 17.99
N ILE A 122 34.02 11.42 18.90
CA ILE A 122 33.62 10.02 18.76
C ILE A 122 32.50 9.87 17.71
N ALA A 123 31.52 10.77 17.74
CA ALA A 123 30.48 10.82 16.71
C ALA A 123 31.09 10.99 15.32
N LEU A 124 32.04 11.93 15.19
CA LEU A 124 32.76 12.19 13.95
C LEU A 124 33.59 10.99 13.51
N ALA A 125 34.28 10.31 14.43
CA ALA A 125 35.04 9.09 14.14
C ALA A 125 34.16 7.98 13.54
N VAL A 126 32.97 7.74 14.10
CA VAL A 126 32.01 6.76 13.59
C VAL A 126 31.45 7.21 12.23
N MET A 127 30.91 8.42 12.14
CA MET A 127 30.23 8.93 10.95
C MET A 127 31.16 9.01 9.74
N THR A 128 32.39 9.50 9.92
CA THR A 128 33.40 9.55 8.85
C THR A 128 33.79 8.15 8.35
N SER A 129 33.87 7.18 9.26
CA SER A 129 34.21 5.79 8.92
C SER A 129 33.07 5.09 8.17
N VAL A 130 31.84 5.27 8.64
CA VAL A 130 30.63 4.73 7.98
C VAL A 130 30.45 5.35 6.60
N GLU A 131 30.60 6.67 6.45
CA GLU A 131 30.54 7.31 5.13
C GLU A 131 31.63 6.78 4.19
N ALA A 132 32.86 6.59 4.69
CA ALA A 132 33.96 6.07 3.89
C ALA A 132 33.68 4.67 3.35
N ILE A 133 33.14 3.76 4.17
CA ILE A 133 32.74 2.42 3.71
C ILE A 133 31.62 2.51 2.68
N LEU A 134 30.57 3.30 2.94
CA LEU A 134 29.46 3.43 1.99
C LEU A 134 29.88 4.10 0.67
N LYS A 135 30.91 4.94 0.69
CA LYS A 135 31.49 5.56 -0.50
C LYS A 135 32.37 4.60 -1.31
N ARG A 136 33.04 3.65 -0.67
CA ARG A 136 33.90 2.64 -1.31
C ARG A 136 33.83 1.31 -0.56
N PRO A 137 32.78 0.49 -0.77
CA PRO A 137 32.60 -0.75 -0.02
C PRO A 137 33.69 -1.80 -0.29
N GLY A 138 34.47 -1.66 -1.37
CA GLY A 138 35.61 -2.53 -1.68
C GLY A 138 35.25 -3.90 -2.28
N LYS A 139 33.98 -4.31 -2.18
CA LYS A 139 33.42 -5.55 -2.71
C LYS A 139 31.98 -5.32 -3.19
N GLU A 140 31.55 -6.06 -4.20
CA GLU A 140 30.13 -6.14 -4.57
C GLU A 140 29.37 -7.00 -3.55
N ILE A 141 28.20 -6.52 -3.12
CA ILE A 141 27.32 -7.21 -2.18
C ILE A 141 26.48 -8.22 -2.95
N ARG A 142 26.76 -9.51 -2.74
CA ARG A 142 26.10 -10.61 -3.49
C ARG A 142 25.44 -11.63 -2.59
N GLU A 143 25.97 -11.85 -1.39
CA GLU A 143 25.51 -12.86 -0.45
C GLU A 143 24.85 -12.26 0.79
N LYS A 144 24.12 -13.06 1.56
CA LYS A 144 23.44 -12.61 2.80
C LYS A 144 24.46 -12.16 3.86
N GLU A 145 25.63 -12.78 3.85
CA GLU A 145 26.79 -12.48 4.70
C GLU A 145 27.30 -11.06 4.49
N ASP A 146 27.13 -10.51 3.29
CA ASP A 146 27.59 -9.17 2.94
C ASP A 146 26.66 -8.07 3.49
N LEU A 147 25.52 -8.41 4.11
CA LEU A 147 24.54 -7.44 4.60
C LEU A 147 24.71 -7.05 6.08
N LYS A 148 25.61 -7.71 6.82
CA LYS A 148 25.77 -7.46 8.27
C LYS A 148 26.16 -6.00 8.54
N PHE A 149 27.05 -5.44 7.75
CA PHE A 149 27.42 -4.03 7.91
C PHE A 149 26.25 -3.08 7.64
N ILE A 150 25.35 -3.37 6.69
CA ILE A 150 24.13 -2.58 6.45
C ILE A 150 23.22 -2.60 7.69
N MET A 151 23.07 -3.78 8.31
CA MET A 151 22.30 -3.93 9.53
C MET A 151 22.91 -3.14 10.69
N LEU A 152 24.24 -3.16 10.84
CA LEU A 152 24.95 -2.34 11.82
C LEU A 152 24.82 -0.84 11.55
N VAL A 153 24.84 -0.42 10.28
CA VAL A 153 24.59 0.98 9.90
C VAL A 153 23.18 1.41 10.31
N PHE A 154 22.16 0.57 10.12
CA PHE A 154 20.80 0.86 10.61
C PHE A 154 20.71 1.00 12.14
N GLU A 155 21.67 0.45 12.90
CA GLU A 155 21.76 0.63 14.35
C GLU A 155 22.60 1.85 14.78
N CYS A 156 23.24 2.55 13.83
CA CYS A 156 23.99 3.77 14.13
C CYS A 156 23.04 4.90 14.59
N PRO A 157 23.21 5.45 15.81
CA PRO A 157 22.24 6.36 16.42
C PRO A 157 22.20 7.73 15.72
N TRP A 158 23.29 8.13 15.08
CA TRP A 158 23.41 9.37 14.32
C TRP A 158 22.63 9.38 12.99
N LEU A 159 22.07 8.24 12.58
CA LEU A 159 21.05 8.23 11.52
C LEU A 159 19.72 8.85 11.98
N SER A 160 19.48 8.97 13.28
CA SER A 160 18.22 9.49 13.82
C SER A 160 18.38 10.79 14.61
N ARG A 161 19.57 11.05 15.17
CA ARG A 161 19.84 12.23 16.00
C ARG A 161 21.17 12.87 15.62
N HIS A 162 21.16 14.13 15.25
CA HIS A 162 22.34 14.94 14.99
C HIS A 162 22.29 16.25 15.80
N ARG A 163 23.37 16.59 16.49
CA ARG A 163 23.49 17.78 17.37
C ARG A 163 24.18 18.95 16.68
N THR A 164 25.05 18.67 15.71
CA THR A 164 25.88 19.68 15.05
C THR A 164 25.60 19.77 13.55
N PRO A 165 25.87 20.91 12.88
CA PRO A 165 25.75 21.02 11.43
C PRO A 165 26.63 20.01 10.67
N GLN A 166 27.84 19.76 11.18
CA GLN A 166 28.76 18.78 10.62
C GLN A 166 28.18 17.36 10.65
N GLU A 167 27.55 16.96 11.76
CA GLU A 167 26.84 15.66 11.85
C GLU A 167 25.69 15.56 10.84
N SER A 168 24.97 16.66 10.59
CA SER A 168 23.89 16.71 9.60
C SER A 168 24.40 16.47 8.17
N ASP A 169 25.56 17.01 7.81
CA ASP A 169 26.17 16.79 6.49
C ASP A 169 26.56 15.32 6.30
N TYR A 170 27.21 14.71 7.31
CA TYR A 170 27.54 13.29 7.29
C TYR A 170 26.27 12.44 7.23
N HIS A 171 25.25 12.77 8.02
CA HIS A 171 23.96 12.09 8.00
C HIS A 171 23.35 12.08 6.59
N HIS A 172 23.33 13.22 5.89
CA HIS A 172 22.81 13.30 4.53
C HIS A 172 23.62 12.43 3.56
N ASN A 173 24.95 12.46 3.66
CA ASN A 173 25.84 11.67 2.81
C ASN A 173 25.75 10.16 3.06
N ILE A 174 25.62 9.75 4.32
CA ILE A 174 25.44 8.35 4.71
C ILE A 174 24.09 7.87 4.20
N THR A 175 23.01 8.62 4.46
CA THR A 175 21.64 8.23 4.08
C THR A 175 21.50 8.05 2.57
N LYS A 176 21.96 9.03 1.77
CA LYS A 176 21.86 8.95 0.30
C LYS A 176 22.64 7.75 -0.26
N ARG A 177 23.80 7.42 0.32
CA ARG A 177 24.63 6.27 -0.12
C ARG A 177 24.01 4.95 0.33
N LEU A 178 23.55 4.87 1.56
CA LEU A 178 22.87 3.69 2.12
C LEU A 178 21.66 3.30 1.26
N PHE A 179 20.78 4.26 0.94
CA PHE A 179 19.62 3.98 0.10
C PHE A 179 20.00 3.60 -1.34
N THR A 180 21.04 4.23 -1.90
CA THR A 180 21.53 3.86 -3.23
C THR A 180 22.05 2.42 -3.28
N ILE A 181 22.77 2.00 -2.23
CA ILE A 181 23.26 0.62 -2.12
C ILE A 181 22.08 -0.34 -1.98
N ILE A 182 21.20 -0.13 -0.99
CA ILE A 182 20.07 -1.02 -0.70
C ILE A 182 19.14 -1.15 -1.91
N SER A 183 18.79 -0.03 -2.55
CA SER A 183 17.88 -0.05 -3.71
C SER A 183 18.42 -0.88 -4.87
N ASN A 184 19.73 -1.03 -5.03
CA ASN A 184 20.33 -1.77 -6.14
C ASN A 184 20.84 -3.17 -5.80
N LEU A 185 20.52 -3.70 -4.61
CA LEU A 185 20.80 -5.08 -4.26
C LEU A 185 20.00 -6.07 -5.15
N PRO A 186 20.48 -7.32 -5.31
CA PRO A 186 19.72 -8.39 -5.96
C PRO A 186 18.39 -8.71 -5.25
N SER A 187 17.42 -9.25 -5.99
CA SER A 187 16.08 -9.60 -5.49
C SER A 187 16.11 -10.54 -4.28
N GLU A 188 17.02 -11.50 -4.26
CA GLU A 188 17.18 -12.44 -3.13
C GLU A 188 17.60 -11.71 -1.84
N LEU A 189 18.47 -10.71 -1.95
CA LEU A 189 18.89 -9.89 -0.83
C LEU A 189 17.78 -8.91 -0.39
N HIS A 190 16.97 -8.40 -1.33
CA HIS A 190 15.75 -7.64 -0.99
C HIS A 190 14.75 -8.47 -0.20
N LYS A 191 14.51 -9.72 -0.60
CA LYS A 191 13.63 -10.65 0.13
C LYS A 191 14.17 -10.92 1.54
N TYR A 192 15.46 -11.14 1.66
CA TYR A 192 16.12 -11.32 2.95
C TYR A 192 16.03 -10.07 3.84
N LEU A 193 16.31 -8.87 3.31
CA LEU A 193 16.17 -7.61 4.06
C LEU A 193 14.72 -7.34 4.48
N SER A 194 13.74 -7.61 3.61
CA SER A 194 12.33 -7.45 3.94
C SER A 194 11.91 -8.34 5.11
N ASN A 195 12.36 -9.59 5.13
CA ASN A 195 12.13 -10.50 6.26
C ASN A 195 12.81 -10.01 7.55
N TRP A 196 14.03 -9.48 7.44
CA TRP A 196 14.70 -8.88 8.59
C TRP A 196 13.96 -7.63 9.11
N PHE A 197 13.47 -6.74 8.23
CA PHE A 197 12.65 -5.60 8.62
C PHE A 197 11.36 -6.06 9.31
N ALA A 198 10.70 -7.11 8.81
CA ALA A 198 9.49 -7.68 9.42
C ALA A 198 9.73 -8.25 10.84
N SER A 199 10.98 -8.61 11.18
CA SER A 199 11.35 -9.07 12.52
C SER A 199 11.53 -7.94 13.56
N MET A 200 11.51 -6.67 13.13
CA MET A 200 11.68 -5.53 14.02
C MET A 200 10.44 -5.29 14.88
N THR A 201 10.63 -4.69 16.06
CA THR A 201 9.51 -4.20 16.87
C THR A 201 8.79 -3.06 16.13
N THR A 202 7.47 -2.93 16.30
CA THR A 202 6.61 -1.90 15.67
C THR A 202 7.20 -0.49 15.80
N GLN A 203 7.67 -0.10 17.00
CA GLN A 203 8.25 1.23 17.21
C GLN A 203 9.51 1.49 16.38
N ILE A 204 10.43 0.52 16.34
CA ILE A 204 11.66 0.64 15.55
C ILE A 204 11.31 0.70 14.07
N PHE A 205 10.40 -0.15 13.61
CA PHE A 205 9.98 -0.22 12.23
C PHE A 205 9.32 1.10 11.77
N HIS A 206 8.40 1.65 12.57
CA HIS A 206 7.80 2.98 12.36
C HIS A 206 8.85 4.09 12.28
N ASN A 207 9.82 4.10 13.19
CA ASN A 207 10.92 5.06 13.15
C ASN A 207 11.76 4.96 11.87
N ARG A 208 11.88 3.75 11.26
CA ARG A 208 12.59 3.56 10.00
C ARG A 208 11.79 4.05 8.79
N ILE A 209 10.46 3.87 8.78
CA ILE A 209 9.57 4.48 7.79
C ILE A 209 9.72 6.00 7.83
N ASN A 210 9.60 6.59 9.02
CA ASN A 210 9.76 8.03 9.23
C ASN A 210 11.13 8.56 8.78
N PHE A 211 12.20 7.78 8.96
CA PHE A 211 13.53 8.12 8.48
C PHE A 211 13.58 8.23 6.95
N VAL A 212 13.00 7.26 6.22
CA VAL A 212 12.94 7.31 4.75
C VAL A 212 12.04 8.46 4.29
N ASN A 213 10.88 8.65 4.93
CA ASN A 213 9.94 9.72 4.60
C ASN A 213 10.58 11.11 4.75
N LYS A 214 11.26 11.37 5.87
CA LYS A 214 11.99 12.64 6.08
C LYS A 214 13.03 12.91 4.98
N PHE A 215 13.73 11.87 4.52
CA PHE A 215 14.69 12.03 3.43
C PHE A 215 14.02 12.41 2.10
N ILE A 216 12.92 11.75 1.74
CA ILE A 216 12.14 12.10 0.54
C ILE A 216 11.62 13.53 0.64
N THR A 217 11.03 13.90 1.79
CA THR A 217 10.52 15.25 2.05
C THR A 217 11.61 16.30 1.91
N GLN A 218 12.75 16.13 2.57
CA GLN A 218 13.87 17.08 2.49
C GLN A 218 14.35 17.28 1.04
N ARG A 219 14.44 16.21 0.25
CA ARG A 219 14.89 16.30 -1.15
C ARG A 219 13.90 17.04 -2.03
N LEU A 220 12.60 16.73 -1.92
CA LEU A 220 11.56 17.40 -2.68
C LEU A 220 11.43 18.88 -2.27
N SER A 221 11.49 19.20 -0.97
CA SER A 221 11.45 20.59 -0.49
C SER A 221 12.62 21.43 -1.01
N ASN A 222 13.80 20.83 -1.19
CA ASN A 222 14.94 21.54 -1.74
C ASN A 222 14.79 21.89 -3.22
N GLN A 223 13.97 21.14 -3.97
CA GLN A 223 13.64 21.46 -5.37
C GLN A 223 12.60 22.58 -5.48
N GLN A 224 11.76 22.79 -4.45
CA GLN A 224 10.79 23.89 -4.40
C GLN A 224 11.39 25.26 -4.09
N LYS A 225 12.65 25.34 -3.62
CA LYS A 225 13.27 26.59 -3.18
C LYS A 225 13.68 27.54 -4.30
N SER A 226 13.41 27.23 -5.58
CA SER A 226 13.48 28.24 -6.63
C SER A 226 12.35 29.25 -6.43
N ASN A 227 12.61 30.54 -6.64
CA ASN A 227 11.77 31.68 -6.25
C ASN A 227 10.36 31.76 -6.90
N ASP A 228 9.89 30.72 -7.59
CA ASP A 228 8.61 30.69 -8.27
C ASP A 228 7.69 29.63 -7.65
N ARG A 229 6.63 30.10 -6.95
CA ARG A 229 5.62 29.24 -6.33
C ARG A 229 4.84 28.38 -7.34
N HIS A 230 4.93 28.69 -8.64
CA HIS A 230 4.28 27.94 -9.72
C HIS A 230 5.21 26.92 -10.38
N GLN A 231 6.48 26.82 -9.96
CA GLN A 231 7.39 25.85 -10.54
C GLN A 231 7.12 24.45 -9.99
N HIS A 232 6.69 23.55 -10.87
CA HIS A 232 6.48 22.14 -10.53
C HIS A 232 7.77 21.49 -10.03
N ILE A 233 7.65 20.65 -8.99
CA ILE A 233 8.79 19.90 -8.45
C ILE A 233 9.33 18.93 -9.51
N ILE A 234 10.56 19.12 -9.94
CA ILE A 234 11.25 18.20 -10.85
C ILE A 234 11.96 17.13 -10.01
N TYR A 235 11.40 15.93 -9.95
CA TYR A 235 11.96 14.79 -9.17
C TYR A 235 12.36 13.60 -10.04
N GLN A 236 11.82 13.47 -11.26
CA GLN A 236 11.96 12.28 -12.11
C GLN A 236 13.43 11.90 -12.42
N SER A 237 14.33 12.89 -12.45
CA SER A 237 15.76 12.72 -12.69
C SER A 237 16.59 12.51 -11.41
N ASP A 238 16.02 12.69 -10.21
CA ASP A 238 16.74 12.51 -8.96
C ASP A 238 16.78 11.03 -8.55
N ALA A 239 17.84 10.33 -8.97
CA ALA A 239 18.08 8.92 -8.64
C ALA A 239 18.09 8.62 -7.13
N ARG A 240 18.31 9.63 -6.26
CA ARG A 240 18.29 9.46 -4.80
C ARG A 240 16.87 9.35 -4.26
N ILE A 241 15.91 10.07 -4.87
CA ILE A 241 14.48 9.94 -4.54
C ILE A 241 14.00 8.56 -4.97
N GLN A 242 14.35 8.12 -6.18
CA GLN A 242 14.06 6.76 -6.66
C GLN A 242 14.63 5.69 -5.72
N ALA A 243 15.89 5.84 -5.28
CA ALA A 243 16.51 4.91 -4.34
C ALA A 243 15.75 4.87 -3.01
N ALA A 244 15.36 6.02 -2.46
CA ALA A 244 14.58 6.10 -1.22
C ALA A 244 13.19 5.46 -1.36
N ALA A 245 12.47 5.71 -2.46
CA ALA A 245 11.17 5.07 -2.73
C ALA A 245 11.29 3.54 -2.83
N ARG A 246 12.35 3.03 -3.46
CA ARG A 246 12.66 1.58 -3.50
C ARG A 246 12.97 1.01 -2.12
N VAL A 247 13.67 1.74 -1.26
CA VAL A 247 13.90 1.31 0.14
C VAL A 247 12.59 1.34 0.93
N MET A 248 11.76 2.38 0.77
CA MET A 248 10.43 2.42 1.39
C MET A 248 9.57 1.23 0.95
N HIS A 249 9.66 0.83 -0.32
CA HIS A 249 8.96 -0.36 -0.81
C HIS A 249 9.37 -1.65 -0.09
N LEU A 250 10.64 -1.79 0.33
CA LEU A 250 11.06 -2.94 1.14
C LEU A 250 10.41 -2.92 2.53
N PHE A 251 10.30 -1.75 3.17
CA PHE A 251 9.55 -1.60 4.42
C PHE A 251 8.06 -1.85 4.20
N PHE A 252 7.49 -1.35 3.12
CA PHE A 252 6.10 -1.59 2.77
C PHE A 252 5.81 -3.09 2.58
N LYS A 253 6.67 -3.80 1.83
CA LYS A 253 6.59 -5.26 1.63
C LYS A 253 6.76 -6.03 2.95
N ALA A 254 7.68 -5.59 3.81
CA ALA A 254 7.90 -6.19 5.14
C ALA A 254 6.69 -6.06 6.08
N ASN A 255 5.81 -5.09 5.85
CA ASN A 255 4.59 -4.88 6.62
C ASN A 255 3.38 -5.66 6.08
N GLN A 256 3.53 -6.37 4.94
CA GLN A 256 2.50 -7.25 4.37
C GLN A 256 2.58 -8.68 4.94
N PRO A 257 1.51 -9.50 4.84
CA PRO A 257 1.57 -10.92 5.21
C PRO A 257 2.70 -11.66 4.48
N ASN A 258 3.36 -12.61 5.15
CA ASN A 258 4.50 -13.32 4.58
C ASN A 258 4.06 -14.29 3.45
N GLU A 259 4.84 -14.45 2.37
CA GLU A 259 4.53 -15.37 1.26
C GLU A 259 4.33 -16.83 1.73
N LYS A 260 4.97 -17.23 2.84
CA LYS A 260 4.77 -18.55 3.45
C LYS A 260 3.36 -18.75 4.05
N GLU A 261 2.68 -17.67 4.45
CA GLU A 261 1.28 -17.70 4.90
C GLU A 261 0.31 -17.93 3.73
N LEU A 262 0.78 -17.83 2.48
CA LEU A 262 0.00 -18.04 1.26
C LEU A 262 0.16 -19.46 0.68
N LEU A 263 0.92 -20.33 1.35
CA LEU A 263 1.13 -21.73 0.93
C LEU A 263 0.10 -22.64 1.60
N ASP A 264 -0.37 -23.68 0.89
CA ASP A 264 -1.25 -24.69 1.48
C ASP A 264 -0.47 -25.64 2.42
N SER A 265 -1.21 -26.53 3.10
CA SER A 265 -0.64 -27.57 3.97
C SER A 265 0.31 -28.53 3.22
N SER A 266 0.27 -28.55 1.89
CA SER A 266 1.16 -29.33 1.02
C SER A 266 2.37 -28.54 0.49
N GLY A 267 2.51 -27.27 0.87
CA GLY A 267 3.62 -26.40 0.45
C GLY A 267 3.49 -25.83 -0.97
N LYS A 268 2.32 -25.95 -1.61
CA LYS A 268 2.07 -25.37 -2.95
C LYS A 268 1.53 -23.94 -2.83
N PRO A 269 1.78 -23.09 -3.84
CA PRO A 269 1.12 -21.79 -3.95
C PRO A 269 -0.39 -22.01 -4.02
N ARG A 270 -1.15 -21.47 -3.06
CA ARG A 270 -2.61 -21.51 -3.10
C ARG A 270 -3.11 -20.71 -4.32
N SER A 271 -4.16 -21.19 -4.98
CA SER A 271 -4.83 -20.44 -6.06
C SER A 271 -5.34 -19.10 -5.50
N PHE A 272 -5.01 -17.98 -6.17
CA PHE A 272 -5.42 -16.63 -5.75
C PHE A 272 -6.94 -16.43 -5.63
N LYS A 273 -7.75 -17.32 -6.21
CA LYS A 273 -9.22 -17.20 -6.26
C LYS A 273 -9.94 -17.68 -4.98
N ASP A 274 -9.28 -18.42 -4.09
CA ASP A 274 -9.93 -19.14 -2.98
C ASP A 274 -9.26 -18.88 -1.60
N LEU A 275 -8.60 -17.73 -1.45
CA LEU A 275 -7.70 -17.50 -0.32
C LEU A 275 -8.43 -17.03 0.94
N VAL A 276 -8.60 -17.93 1.90
CA VAL A 276 -8.68 -17.60 3.32
C VAL A 276 -7.39 -18.03 4.01
N ILE A 277 -6.67 -17.08 4.59
CA ILE A 277 -5.42 -17.34 5.30
C ILE A 277 -5.72 -17.59 6.77
N ILE A 278 -5.41 -18.79 7.23
CA ILE A 278 -5.29 -19.10 8.66
C ILE A 278 -3.81 -19.03 9.03
N PRO A 279 -3.39 -18.14 9.95
CA PRO A 279 -2.00 -18.12 10.41
C PRO A 279 -1.63 -19.46 11.06
N ASN A 280 -0.43 -19.95 10.76
CA ASN A 280 0.10 -21.20 11.35
C ASN A 280 0.41 -21.10 12.85
N THR A 281 0.33 -19.92 13.47
CA THR A 281 0.67 -19.69 14.88
C THR A 281 -0.53 -19.15 15.64
N ASN A 282 -0.80 -19.71 16.83
CA ASN A 282 -1.85 -19.30 17.78
C ASN A 282 -1.64 -17.88 18.36
N ASN A 283 -0.75 -17.08 17.79
CA ASN A 283 -0.39 -15.77 18.28
C ASN A 283 -1.05 -14.69 17.42
N SER A 284 -2.38 -14.62 17.48
CA SER A 284 -3.20 -13.50 17.00
C SER A 284 -2.65 -12.15 17.52
N ALA A 285 -2.01 -12.14 18.69
CA ALA A 285 -1.33 -10.99 19.29
C ALA A 285 -0.10 -10.45 18.52
N VAL A 286 0.42 -11.15 17.51
CA VAL A 286 1.53 -10.64 16.67
C VAL A 286 1.01 -9.82 15.47
N ARG A 287 -0.26 -9.99 15.08
CA ARG A 287 -0.88 -9.29 13.93
C ARG A 287 -1.35 -7.86 14.25
N SER A 288 -1.49 -7.48 15.52
CA SER A 288 -1.79 -6.10 15.96
C SER A 288 -0.61 -5.11 15.79
N ARG A 289 0.45 -5.51 15.10
CA ARG A 289 1.73 -4.76 14.99
C ARG A 289 2.00 -4.15 13.62
N ARG A 290 1.08 -4.28 12.66
CA ARG A 290 1.26 -3.70 11.33
C ARG A 290 1.11 -2.19 11.39
N ILE A 291 1.99 -1.50 10.67
CA ILE A 291 1.90 -0.05 10.54
C ILE A 291 0.74 0.30 9.60
N PRO A 292 -0.18 1.21 10.00
CA PRO A 292 -1.23 1.71 9.13
C PRO A 292 -0.68 2.31 7.81
N ILE A 293 -1.50 2.32 6.76
CA ILE A 293 -1.06 2.79 5.43
C ILE A 293 -0.73 4.29 5.43
N ASP A 294 -1.45 5.08 6.21
CA ASP A 294 -1.32 6.53 6.32
C ASP A 294 0.05 6.98 6.84
N GLU A 295 0.71 6.14 7.64
CA GLU A 295 2.08 6.36 8.12
C GLU A 295 3.14 6.28 7.00
N TYR A 296 2.79 5.70 5.85
CA TYR A 296 3.65 5.68 4.67
C TYR A 296 3.48 6.92 3.79
N TYR A 297 2.34 7.62 3.87
CA TYR A 297 2.08 8.79 3.03
C TYR A 297 3.14 9.86 3.24
N ASN A 298 3.49 10.56 2.17
CA ASN A 298 4.45 11.64 2.20
C ASN A 298 3.81 12.91 1.64
N MET A 299 3.37 13.81 2.51
CA MET A 299 2.55 14.98 2.14
C MET A 299 3.16 15.91 1.10
N ILE A 300 4.49 15.96 0.95
CA ILE A 300 5.09 16.78 -0.11
C ILE A 300 4.97 16.14 -1.50
N VAL A 301 4.75 14.82 -1.58
CA VAL A 301 4.46 14.12 -2.84
C VAL A 301 3.15 14.61 -3.41
N ASP A 302 2.18 14.98 -2.56
CA ASP A 302 0.90 15.53 -3.00
C ASP A 302 1.03 16.90 -3.71
N LEU A 303 2.17 17.58 -3.56
CA LEU A 303 2.44 18.88 -4.17
C LEU A 303 3.11 18.77 -5.56
N ILE A 304 3.40 17.56 -6.05
CA ILE A 304 3.92 17.37 -7.42
C ILE A 304 2.77 17.48 -8.43
N ASP A 305 3.11 17.55 -9.72
CA ASP A 305 2.13 17.38 -10.79
C ASP A 305 1.70 15.90 -10.88
N LEU A 306 0.76 15.51 -10.02
CA LEU A 306 0.23 14.15 -9.94
C LEU A 306 -0.48 13.70 -11.23
N PRO A 307 -1.26 14.54 -11.93
CA PRO A 307 -1.76 14.20 -13.27
C PRO A 307 -0.67 13.82 -14.26
N ALA A 308 0.42 14.60 -14.34
CA ALA A 308 1.54 14.27 -15.22
C ALA A 308 2.29 13.00 -14.77
N ASP A 309 2.50 12.81 -13.46
CA ASP A 309 3.09 11.59 -12.89
C ASP A 309 2.26 10.34 -13.23
N PHE A 310 0.93 10.45 -13.10
CA PHE A 310 -0.02 9.40 -13.42
C PHE A 310 0.02 9.03 -14.91
N VAL A 311 -0.01 10.01 -15.82
CA VAL A 311 0.09 9.76 -17.27
C VAL A 311 1.42 9.09 -17.62
N ALA A 312 2.54 9.55 -17.03
CA ALA A 312 3.84 8.96 -17.27
C ALA A 312 3.90 7.50 -16.77
N TRP A 313 3.26 7.20 -15.64
CA TRP A 313 3.13 5.84 -15.11
C TRP A 313 2.23 4.95 -15.97
N GLU A 314 1.04 5.45 -16.35
CA GLU A 314 0.06 4.76 -17.18
C GLU A 314 0.67 4.37 -18.54
N THR A 315 1.41 5.29 -19.15
CA THR A 315 2.08 5.08 -20.46
C THR A 315 3.37 4.25 -20.36
N ARG A 316 3.73 3.76 -19.17
CA ARG A 316 4.97 3.00 -18.90
C ARG A 316 6.23 3.73 -19.35
N SER A 317 6.29 5.04 -19.09
CA SER A 317 7.49 5.84 -19.30
C SER A 317 8.70 5.22 -18.58
N ALA A 318 9.89 5.39 -19.15
CA ALA A 318 11.15 4.95 -18.53
C ALA A 318 11.53 5.81 -17.30
N MET A 319 10.85 6.92 -17.07
CA MET A 319 11.10 7.82 -15.95
C MET A 319 10.52 7.26 -14.64
N PHE A 320 11.13 7.65 -13.52
CA PHE A 320 10.60 7.35 -12.19
C PHE A 320 9.30 8.14 -11.95
N THR A 321 8.29 7.48 -11.39
CA THR A 321 7.02 8.09 -11.00
C THR A 321 6.59 7.64 -9.60
N PHE A 322 5.92 8.51 -8.85
CA PHE A 322 5.40 8.14 -7.53
C PHE A 322 4.19 7.20 -7.62
N CYS A 323 3.45 7.20 -8.74
CA CYS A 323 2.42 6.20 -9.00
C CYS A 323 2.96 4.75 -9.08
N GLN A 324 4.28 4.53 -9.23
CA GLN A 324 4.90 3.21 -9.03
C GLN A 324 4.91 2.76 -7.56
N TYR A 325 4.80 3.70 -6.63
CA TYR A 325 4.84 3.53 -5.18
C TYR A 325 3.64 4.24 -4.54
N PRO A 326 2.40 3.85 -4.85
CA PRO A 326 1.21 4.61 -4.50
C PRO A 326 0.99 4.73 -2.99
N PHE A 327 1.61 3.88 -2.17
CA PHE A 327 1.61 4.00 -0.70
C PHE A 327 2.34 5.26 -0.19
N LEU A 328 3.07 5.99 -1.03
CA LEU A 328 3.66 7.29 -0.70
C LEU A 328 2.73 8.47 -1.00
N ILE A 329 1.68 8.25 -1.79
CA ILE A 329 0.71 9.27 -2.21
C ILE A 329 -0.45 9.22 -1.21
N SER A 330 -0.87 10.38 -0.70
CA SER A 330 -1.97 10.41 0.26
C SER A 330 -3.31 10.03 -0.36
N MET A 331 -4.26 9.69 0.50
CA MET A 331 -5.63 9.42 0.08
C MET A 331 -6.24 10.61 -0.68
N GLY A 332 -6.07 11.83 -0.18
CA GLY A 332 -6.59 13.04 -0.84
C GLY A 332 -5.98 13.27 -2.23
N ALA A 333 -4.68 13.06 -2.37
CA ALA A 333 -3.99 13.13 -3.65
C ALA A 333 -4.46 12.04 -4.64
N LYS A 334 -4.67 10.81 -4.18
CA LYS A 334 -5.23 9.75 -5.02
C LYS A 334 -6.67 10.05 -5.46
N MET A 335 -7.49 10.63 -4.59
CA MET A 335 -8.84 11.10 -4.95
C MET A 335 -8.77 12.16 -6.05
N GLN A 336 -7.80 13.08 -6.00
CA GLN A 336 -7.58 14.05 -7.08
C GLN A 336 -7.17 13.38 -8.39
N ILE A 337 -6.28 12.37 -8.35
CA ILE A 337 -5.92 11.57 -9.54
C ILE A 337 -7.16 10.89 -10.12
N MET A 338 -7.99 10.27 -9.27
CA MET A 338 -9.21 9.57 -9.70
C MET A 338 -10.23 10.53 -10.32
N ALA A 339 -10.47 11.68 -9.69
CA ALA A 339 -11.38 12.71 -10.21
C ALA A 339 -10.87 13.32 -11.52
N TRP A 340 -9.55 13.58 -11.61
CA TRP A 340 -8.92 14.07 -12.82
C TRP A 340 -9.01 13.04 -13.96
N ASP A 341 -8.72 11.76 -13.68
CA ASP A 341 -8.79 10.69 -14.67
C ASP A 341 -10.23 10.43 -15.11
N ALA A 342 -11.20 10.57 -14.20
CA ALA A 342 -12.62 10.52 -14.53
C ALA A 342 -13.00 11.63 -15.52
N LYS A 343 -12.63 12.87 -15.23
CA LYS A 343 -12.85 14.01 -16.14
C LYS A 343 -12.15 13.83 -17.49
N ARG A 344 -10.88 13.40 -17.50
CA ARG A 344 -10.12 13.13 -18.73
C ARG A 344 -10.82 12.09 -19.61
N ARG A 345 -11.30 11.00 -19.02
CA ARG A 345 -12.02 9.95 -19.74
C ARG A 345 -13.39 10.45 -20.26
N MET A 346 -14.14 11.20 -19.46
CA MET A 346 -15.38 11.86 -19.91
C MET A 346 -15.14 12.77 -21.12
N GLU A 347 -14.07 13.58 -21.10
CA GLU A 347 -13.70 14.46 -22.22
C GLU A 347 -13.33 13.68 -23.49
N ILE A 348 -12.53 12.61 -23.36
CA ILE A 348 -12.19 11.72 -24.47
C ILE A 348 -13.44 11.06 -25.04
N LYS A 349 -14.36 10.60 -24.18
CA LYS A 349 -15.61 9.98 -24.59
C LYS A 349 -16.56 10.96 -25.27
N MET A 350 -16.63 12.20 -24.77
CA MET A 350 -17.39 13.28 -25.41
C MET A 350 -16.86 13.53 -26.84
N GLN A 351 -15.55 13.67 -27.02
CA GLN A 351 -14.94 13.87 -28.34
C GLN A 351 -15.30 12.73 -29.30
N LYS A 352 -15.11 11.47 -28.87
CA LYS A 352 -15.48 10.30 -29.66
C LYS A 352 -16.97 10.24 -30.01
N THR A 353 -17.84 10.64 -29.09
CA THR A 353 -19.29 10.67 -29.31
C THR A 353 -19.66 11.72 -30.35
N ILE A 354 -19.08 12.93 -30.26
CA ILE A 354 -19.27 14.00 -31.25
C ILE A 354 -18.79 13.57 -32.63
N GLU A 355 -17.60 12.94 -32.71
CA GLU A 355 -17.07 12.40 -33.95
C GLU A 355 -17.98 11.32 -34.57
N ALA A 356 -18.50 10.40 -33.75
CA ALA A 356 -19.41 9.35 -34.19
C ALA A 356 -20.74 9.94 -34.72
N LEU A 357 -21.31 10.93 -34.04
CA LEU A 357 -22.53 11.62 -34.49
C LEU A 357 -22.31 12.35 -35.82
N LEU A 358 -21.19 13.05 -35.98
CA LEU A 358 -20.80 13.70 -37.24
C LEU A 358 -20.64 12.68 -38.37
N ALA A 359 -19.98 11.55 -38.10
CA ALA A 359 -19.82 10.47 -39.08
C ALA A 359 -21.18 9.88 -39.49
N GLN A 360 -22.08 9.63 -38.54
CA GLN A 360 -23.42 9.11 -38.81
C GLN A 360 -24.25 10.07 -39.68
N LYS A 361 -24.22 11.38 -39.41
CA LYS A 361 -24.92 12.37 -40.23
C LYS A 361 -24.35 12.47 -41.64
N ARG A 362 -23.02 12.43 -41.79
CA ARG A 362 -22.36 12.39 -43.11
C ARG A 362 -22.80 11.17 -43.91
N GLN A 363 -22.85 9.99 -43.27
CA GLN A 363 -23.29 8.77 -43.93
C GLN A 363 -24.75 8.87 -44.40
N ARG A 364 -25.67 9.34 -43.54
CA ARG A 364 -27.07 9.53 -43.91
C ARG A 364 -27.24 10.51 -45.07
N ALA A 365 -26.48 11.61 -45.09
CA ALA A 365 -26.53 12.59 -46.18
C ALA A 365 -26.12 11.98 -47.53
N ILE A 366 -25.08 11.14 -47.53
CA ILE A 366 -24.61 10.38 -48.71
C ILE A 366 -25.70 9.39 -49.17
N GLU A 367 -26.30 8.63 -48.26
CA GLU A 367 -27.37 7.66 -48.56
C GLU A 367 -28.64 8.33 -49.09
N SER A 368 -28.97 9.54 -48.61
CA SER A 368 -30.15 10.29 -49.05
C SER A 368 -29.96 11.11 -50.33
N GLY A 369 -28.77 11.09 -50.95
CA GLY A 369 -28.46 11.85 -52.16
C GLY A 369 -28.60 13.38 -52.02
N GLY A 370 -28.47 13.90 -50.79
CA GLY A 370 -28.80 15.28 -50.43
C GLY A 370 -27.57 16.17 -50.16
N ASP A 371 -27.80 17.49 -50.19
CA ASP A 371 -26.80 18.54 -49.94
C ASP A 371 -26.06 18.36 -48.59
N THR A 372 -24.75 18.66 -48.61
CA THR A 372 -23.83 18.54 -47.47
C THR A 372 -24.11 19.49 -46.29
N ASN A 373 -25.10 20.39 -46.42
CA ASN A 373 -25.48 21.38 -45.41
C ASN A 373 -26.12 20.77 -44.14
N GLY A 374 -26.60 19.53 -44.18
CA GLY A 374 -27.17 18.81 -43.02
C GLY A 374 -26.14 18.12 -42.11
N THR A 375 -24.84 18.30 -42.33
CA THR A 375 -23.77 17.57 -41.62
C THR A 375 -23.33 18.18 -40.30
N LEU A 376 -23.85 19.37 -39.94
CA LEU A 376 -23.56 20.02 -38.66
C LEU A 376 -24.37 19.42 -37.52
N LEU A 377 -23.78 19.41 -36.32
CA LEU A 377 -24.51 19.09 -35.09
C LEU A 377 -25.30 20.32 -34.65
N THR A 378 -26.52 20.08 -34.19
CA THR A 378 -27.36 21.09 -33.54
C THR A 378 -26.81 21.40 -32.15
N GLN A 379 -27.18 22.56 -31.61
CA GLN A 379 -26.78 22.96 -30.26
C GLN A 379 -27.27 21.97 -29.18
N ALA A 380 -28.46 21.37 -29.36
CA ALA A 380 -29.01 20.36 -28.45
C ALA A 380 -28.19 19.06 -28.48
N GLU A 381 -27.79 18.58 -29.66
CA GLU A 381 -26.94 17.39 -29.80
C GLU A 381 -25.57 17.58 -29.14
N LEU A 382 -24.97 18.77 -29.27
CA LEU A 382 -23.70 19.10 -28.62
C LEU A 382 -23.81 19.14 -27.09
N GLN A 383 -24.94 19.63 -26.56
CA GLN A 383 -25.19 19.68 -25.12
C GLN A 383 -25.48 18.30 -24.50
N GLN A 384 -26.11 17.40 -25.26
CA GLN A 384 -26.46 16.05 -24.78
C GLN A 384 -25.35 15.02 -25.02
N ALA A 385 -24.49 15.21 -26.03
CA ALA A 385 -23.39 14.30 -26.35
C ALA A 385 -22.50 13.86 -25.16
N PRO A 386 -22.14 14.74 -24.19
CA PRO A 386 -21.32 14.34 -23.04
C PRO A 386 -22.10 13.68 -21.90
N LEU A 387 -23.42 13.57 -21.98
CA LEU A 387 -24.27 13.18 -20.85
C LEU A 387 -24.76 11.73 -21.00
N LEU A 388 -24.75 10.99 -19.90
CA LEU A 388 -25.57 9.80 -19.69
C LEU A 388 -26.80 10.23 -18.89
N ILE A 389 -27.95 10.33 -19.56
CA ILE A 389 -29.20 10.74 -18.92
C ILE A 389 -29.98 9.48 -18.54
N LEU A 390 -30.23 9.30 -17.24
CA LEU A 390 -31.12 8.26 -16.72
C LEU A 390 -32.46 8.87 -16.35
N ARG A 391 -33.53 8.34 -16.96
CA ARG A 391 -34.91 8.78 -16.71
C ARG A 391 -35.63 7.75 -15.88
N VAL A 392 -35.91 8.05 -14.61
CA VAL A 392 -36.36 7.05 -13.64
C VAL A 392 -37.64 7.49 -12.94
N HIS A 393 -38.51 6.54 -12.61
CA HIS A 393 -39.63 6.77 -11.72
C HIS A 393 -39.23 6.42 -10.28
N ARG A 394 -39.66 7.24 -9.31
CA ARG A 394 -39.41 6.97 -7.88
C ARG A 394 -39.94 5.61 -7.44
N ASN A 395 -41.08 5.20 -8.00
CA ASN A 395 -41.77 3.96 -7.65
C ASN A 395 -41.18 2.72 -8.36
N ASN A 396 -40.27 2.90 -9.32
CA ASN A 396 -39.69 1.80 -10.11
C ASN A 396 -38.17 1.97 -10.26
N LEU A 397 -37.52 2.41 -9.19
CA LEU A 397 -36.14 2.93 -9.25
C LEU A 397 -35.13 1.88 -9.70
N ILE A 398 -35.24 0.64 -9.19
CA ILE A 398 -34.32 -0.47 -9.49
C ILE A 398 -34.42 -0.87 -10.96
N GLU A 399 -35.62 -1.21 -11.43
CA GLU A 399 -35.85 -1.72 -12.79
C GLU A 399 -35.55 -0.67 -13.87
N ASP A 400 -35.96 0.59 -13.65
CA ASP A 400 -35.68 1.68 -14.59
C ASP A 400 -34.17 1.93 -14.69
N SER A 401 -33.45 1.88 -13.56
CA SER A 401 -32.01 2.07 -13.51
C SER A 401 -31.27 0.91 -14.16
N LEU A 402 -31.60 -0.34 -13.79
CA LEU A 402 -31.01 -1.55 -14.35
C LEU A 402 -31.15 -1.58 -15.87
N THR A 403 -32.37 -1.41 -16.36
CA THR A 403 -32.68 -1.47 -17.80
C THR A 403 -31.88 -0.44 -18.59
N GLN A 404 -31.75 0.79 -18.08
CA GLN A 404 -31.01 1.85 -18.78
C GLN A 404 -29.50 1.68 -18.67
N LEU A 405 -28.97 1.29 -17.52
CA LEU A 405 -27.53 1.09 -17.33
C LEU A 405 -27.02 -0.09 -18.16
N SER A 406 -27.73 -1.23 -18.16
CA SER A 406 -27.37 -2.40 -18.97
C SER A 406 -27.48 -2.15 -20.47
N ARG A 407 -28.34 -1.22 -20.92
CA ARG A 407 -28.42 -0.82 -22.34
C ARG A 407 -27.31 0.16 -22.75
N ASN A 408 -26.74 0.88 -21.79
CA ASN A 408 -25.76 1.94 -22.02
C ASN A 408 -24.38 1.61 -21.40
N GLU A 409 -24.00 0.33 -21.32
CA GLU A 409 -22.71 -0.10 -20.74
C GLU A 409 -21.50 0.64 -21.31
N MET A 410 -21.54 0.93 -22.63
CA MET A 410 -20.45 1.63 -23.32
C MET A 410 -20.35 3.12 -22.96
N ASP A 411 -21.38 3.69 -22.36
CA ASP A 411 -21.53 5.13 -22.12
C ASP A 411 -21.51 5.49 -20.62
N LEU A 412 -21.17 4.54 -19.74
CA LEU A 412 -21.07 4.75 -18.29
C LEU A 412 -19.93 5.68 -17.86
N ASP A 413 -19.00 5.97 -18.77
CA ASP A 413 -17.92 6.94 -18.62
C ASP A 413 -18.31 8.37 -19.05
N LYS A 414 -19.58 8.60 -19.44
CA LYS A 414 -20.14 9.94 -19.66
C LYS A 414 -20.56 10.59 -18.34
N SER A 415 -20.79 11.90 -18.37
CA SER A 415 -21.28 12.63 -17.19
C SER A 415 -22.70 12.20 -16.86
N LEU A 416 -22.91 11.65 -15.66
CA LEU A 416 -24.21 11.13 -15.22
C LEU A 416 -25.16 12.29 -14.87
N ARG A 417 -26.37 12.23 -15.45
CA ARG A 417 -27.47 13.15 -15.17
C ARG A 417 -28.75 12.35 -14.87
N ILE A 418 -29.44 12.71 -13.80
CA ILE A 418 -30.70 12.07 -13.41
C ILE A 418 -31.90 12.97 -13.73
N GLU A 419 -32.95 12.37 -14.28
CA GLU A 419 -34.26 13.00 -14.50
C GLU A 419 -35.34 12.12 -13.86
N PHE A 420 -35.99 12.61 -12.80
CA PHE A 420 -37.17 11.95 -12.23
C PHE A 420 -38.40 12.26 -13.10
N ILE A 421 -39.02 11.22 -13.63
CA ILE A 421 -40.15 11.38 -14.56
C ILE A 421 -41.35 11.94 -13.78
N GLY A 422 -41.88 13.08 -14.26
CA GLY A 422 -43.02 13.77 -13.65
C GLY A 422 -42.64 14.85 -12.63
N GLU A 423 -41.34 15.15 -12.47
CA GLU A 423 -40.84 16.18 -11.56
C GLU A 423 -40.06 17.25 -12.32
N ASP A 424 -40.30 18.52 -11.97
CA ASP A 424 -39.53 19.64 -12.48
C ASP A 424 -38.22 19.76 -11.70
N GLY A 425 -37.08 19.55 -12.36
CA GLY A 425 -35.78 19.67 -11.73
C GLY A 425 -34.64 19.69 -12.74
N VAL A 426 -33.60 20.48 -12.43
CA VAL A 426 -32.33 20.48 -13.18
C VAL A 426 -31.26 19.89 -12.29
N ASP A 427 -30.68 18.78 -12.71
CA ASP A 427 -29.63 18.10 -11.95
C ASP A 427 -28.32 18.91 -12.01
N ALA A 428 -28.06 19.67 -10.95
CA ALA A 428 -26.77 20.28 -10.66
C ALA A 428 -25.94 19.43 -9.67
N GLY A 429 -26.30 18.15 -9.48
CA GLY A 429 -25.69 17.19 -8.56
C GLY A 429 -26.62 16.70 -7.45
N GLY A 430 -27.67 17.46 -7.14
CA GLY A 430 -28.65 17.12 -6.09
C GLY A 430 -29.49 15.89 -6.44
N LEU A 431 -30.07 15.86 -7.65
CA LEU A 431 -30.91 14.73 -8.10
C LEU A 431 -30.07 13.46 -8.27
N ARG A 432 -28.83 13.60 -8.74
CA ARG A 432 -27.88 12.48 -8.79
C ARG A 432 -27.59 11.90 -7.41
N LYS A 433 -27.29 12.75 -6.42
CA LYS A 433 -27.03 12.30 -5.05
C LYS A 433 -28.27 11.62 -4.44
N GLU A 434 -29.45 12.20 -4.66
CA GLU A 434 -30.71 11.61 -4.22
C GLU A 434 -30.96 10.24 -4.84
N TRP A 435 -30.77 10.10 -6.16
CA TRP A 435 -30.90 8.82 -6.86
C TRP A 435 -30.00 7.74 -6.29
N PHE A 436 -28.71 8.04 -6.06
CA PHE A 436 -27.78 7.10 -5.43
C PHE A 436 -28.29 6.64 -4.06
N LEU A 437 -28.71 7.58 -3.20
CA LEU A 437 -29.18 7.28 -1.85
C LEU A 437 -30.46 6.44 -1.85
N LEU A 438 -31.44 6.79 -2.69
CA LEU A 438 -32.69 6.05 -2.79
C LEU A 438 -32.48 4.64 -3.35
N LEU A 439 -31.64 4.50 -4.38
CA LEU A 439 -31.39 3.22 -5.03
C LEU A 439 -30.63 2.27 -4.10
N VAL A 440 -29.57 2.76 -3.46
CA VAL A 440 -28.81 1.99 -2.48
C VAL A 440 -29.69 1.55 -1.31
N ARG A 441 -30.52 2.45 -0.77
CA ARG A 441 -31.42 2.12 0.33
C ARG A 441 -32.39 0.99 -0.02
N GLN A 442 -32.91 0.93 -1.25
CA GLN A 442 -33.78 -0.16 -1.68
C GLN A 442 -33.00 -1.46 -1.90
N LEU A 443 -31.85 -1.43 -2.58
CA LEU A 443 -31.04 -2.61 -2.89
C LEU A 443 -30.47 -3.30 -1.63
N PHE A 444 -30.19 -2.51 -0.59
CA PHE A 444 -29.67 -3.00 0.68
C PHE A 444 -30.76 -3.21 1.73
N ASP A 445 -32.04 -2.99 1.43
CA ASP A 445 -33.11 -3.28 2.39
C ASP A 445 -33.10 -4.79 2.74
N PRO A 446 -33.06 -5.16 4.04
CA PRO A 446 -33.13 -6.56 4.45
C PRO A 446 -34.35 -7.30 3.87
N GLN A 447 -35.47 -6.60 3.65
CA GLN A 447 -36.68 -7.16 3.05
C GLN A 447 -36.55 -7.42 1.55
N TYR A 448 -35.63 -6.72 0.87
CA TYR A 448 -35.34 -6.96 -0.54
C TYR A 448 -34.56 -8.27 -0.75
N GLY A 449 -33.82 -8.73 0.28
CA GLY A 449 -33.31 -10.10 0.34
C GLY A 449 -32.00 -10.38 -0.41
N MET A 450 -31.36 -9.36 -0.98
CA MET A 450 -30.04 -9.51 -1.64
C MET A 450 -28.89 -9.78 -0.66
N PHE A 451 -28.99 -9.24 0.56
CA PHE A 451 -27.94 -9.29 1.57
C PHE A 451 -28.49 -9.79 2.91
N VAL A 452 -27.67 -10.54 3.65
CA VAL A 452 -27.94 -10.99 5.02
C VAL A 452 -27.18 -10.10 5.99
N TYR A 453 -27.87 -9.65 7.03
CA TYR A 453 -27.33 -8.76 8.06
C TYR A 453 -26.90 -9.54 9.30
N ASP A 454 -25.86 -9.05 9.96
CA ASP A 454 -25.40 -9.53 11.25
C ASP A 454 -25.65 -8.45 12.31
N ASP A 455 -26.44 -8.81 13.33
CA ASP A 455 -26.92 -7.87 14.35
C ASP A 455 -25.79 -7.28 15.21
N GLN A 456 -24.69 -8.01 15.38
CA GLN A 456 -23.57 -7.55 16.22
C GLN A 456 -22.66 -6.57 15.48
N SER A 457 -22.34 -6.86 14.22
CA SER A 457 -21.41 -6.05 13.42
C SER A 457 -22.09 -4.91 12.67
N SER A 458 -23.43 -4.94 12.53
CA SER A 458 -24.19 -4.03 11.66
C SER A 458 -23.73 -4.06 10.19
N HIS A 459 -22.96 -5.09 9.81
CA HIS A 459 -22.52 -5.33 8.45
C HIS A 459 -23.48 -6.28 7.74
N CYS A 460 -23.50 -6.20 6.42
CA CYS A 460 -24.21 -7.12 5.56
C CYS A 460 -23.24 -7.94 4.69
N TRP A 461 -23.69 -9.12 4.27
CA TRP A 461 -22.98 -9.99 3.35
C TRP A 461 -23.93 -10.52 2.27
N PHE A 462 -23.38 -10.92 1.12
CA PHE A 462 -24.17 -11.46 0.01
C PHE A 462 -25.02 -12.65 0.47
N ASN A 463 -26.31 -12.65 0.11
CA ASN A 463 -27.21 -13.75 0.45
C ASN A 463 -27.03 -14.92 -0.55
N PRO A 464 -26.51 -16.09 -0.11
CA PRO A 464 -26.36 -17.26 -0.99
C PRO A 464 -27.71 -17.81 -1.48
N ALA A 465 -28.80 -17.54 -0.76
CA ALA A 465 -30.16 -17.98 -1.05
C ALA A 465 -31.06 -16.86 -1.62
N SER A 466 -30.47 -15.78 -2.14
CA SER A 466 -31.21 -14.64 -2.71
C SER A 466 -32.19 -15.10 -3.81
N PHE A 467 -33.44 -14.62 -3.76
CA PHE A 467 -34.41 -14.77 -4.85
C PHE A 467 -34.20 -13.73 -5.96
N GLU A 468 -33.53 -12.62 -5.66
CA GLU A 468 -33.18 -11.61 -6.64
C GLU A 468 -32.18 -12.16 -7.66
N SER A 469 -32.29 -11.69 -8.89
CA SER A 469 -31.45 -12.17 -9.99
C SER A 469 -30.02 -11.65 -9.89
N LEU A 470 -29.12 -12.27 -10.65
CA LEU A 470 -27.73 -11.82 -10.76
C LEU A 470 -27.59 -10.41 -11.33
N ASP A 471 -28.59 -9.93 -12.08
CA ASP A 471 -28.59 -8.59 -12.67
C ASP A 471 -28.72 -7.49 -11.60
N GLN A 472 -29.44 -7.73 -10.49
CA GLN A 472 -29.48 -6.79 -9.36
C GLN A 472 -28.10 -6.68 -8.69
N PHE A 473 -27.37 -7.79 -8.53
CA PHE A 473 -26.00 -7.74 -7.99
C PHE A 473 -25.05 -7.00 -8.93
N TYR A 474 -25.19 -7.21 -10.25
CA TYR A 474 -24.50 -6.42 -11.26
C TYR A 474 -24.81 -4.92 -11.13
N LEU A 475 -26.08 -4.55 -10.94
CA LEU A 475 -26.49 -3.16 -10.72
C LEU A 475 -25.79 -2.55 -9.51
N VAL A 476 -25.75 -3.25 -8.37
CA VAL A 476 -25.02 -2.78 -7.18
C VAL A 476 -23.56 -2.45 -7.53
N GLY A 477 -22.90 -3.33 -8.30
CA GLY A 477 -21.54 -3.10 -8.77
C GLY A 477 -21.41 -1.82 -9.61
N VAL A 478 -22.27 -1.65 -10.61
CA VAL A 478 -22.28 -0.45 -11.48
C VAL A 478 -22.52 0.81 -10.68
N VAL A 479 -23.49 0.79 -9.75
CA VAL A 479 -23.85 1.94 -8.91
C VAL A 479 -22.69 2.37 -8.02
N ILE A 480 -22.00 1.43 -7.36
CA ILE A 480 -20.79 1.77 -6.58
C ILE A 480 -19.71 2.37 -7.48
N GLY A 481 -19.49 1.79 -8.67
CA GLY A 481 -18.50 2.31 -9.60
C GLY A 481 -18.82 3.73 -10.09
N LEU A 482 -20.09 3.99 -10.44
CA LEU A 482 -20.57 5.32 -10.82
C LEU A 482 -20.43 6.31 -9.67
N ALA A 483 -20.69 5.91 -8.43
CA ALA A 483 -20.57 6.76 -7.26
C ALA A 483 -19.12 7.23 -7.07
N ILE A 484 -18.14 6.32 -7.16
CA ILE A 484 -16.71 6.66 -7.11
C ILE A 484 -16.35 7.65 -8.23
N TYR A 485 -16.77 7.37 -9.46
CA TYR A 485 -16.46 8.19 -10.63
C TYR A 485 -17.05 9.60 -10.55
N ASN A 486 -18.22 9.72 -9.93
CA ASN A 486 -18.92 10.99 -9.69
C ASN A 486 -18.60 11.60 -8.32
N SER A 487 -17.56 11.12 -7.62
CA SER A 487 -17.14 11.62 -6.30
C SER A 487 -18.29 11.70 -5.29
N THR A 488 -19.17 10.70 -5.31
CA THR A 488 -20.35 10.61 -4.44
C THR A 488 -20.15 9.48 -3.43
N ILE A 489 -20.26 9.81 -2.15
CA ILE A 489 -20.22 8.82 -1.07
C ILE A 489 -21.58 8.12 -0.93
N LEU A 490 -21.54 6.85 -0.54
CA LEU A 490 -22.67 5.96 -0.33
C LEU A 490 -22.63 5.41 1.10
N ASP A 491 -23.78 5.35 1.75
CA ASP A 491 -23.89 4.68 3.05
C ASP A 491 -24.14 3.18 2.83
N LEU A 492 -23.06 2.40 2.83
CA LEU A 492 -23.09 0.96 2.58
C LEU A 492 -22.60 0.17 3.79
N PRO A 493 -23.39 -0.79 4.30
CA PRO A 493 -22.97 -1.67 5.40
C PRO A 493 -22.07 -2.83 4.92
N LEU A 494 -21.28 -2.65 3.86
CA LEU A 494 -20.36 -3.68 3.36
C LEU A 494 -19.05 -3.69 4.17
N PRO A 495 -18.52 -4.86 4.56
CA PRO A 495 -17.25 -4.95 5.27
C PRO A 495 -16.04 -4.82 4.31
N LEU A 496 -14.87 -4.49 4.87
CA LEU A 496 -13.59 -4.39 4.16
C LEU A 496 -13.29 -5.61 3.26
N ALA A 497 -13.75 -6.80 3.67
CA ALA A 497 -13.62 -8.05 2.94
C ALA A 497 -14.13 -7.95 1.48
N VAL A 498 -15.18 -7.17 1.22
CA VAL A 498 -15.73 -6.99 -0.15
C VAL A 498 -14.72 -6.30 -1.05
N TYR A 499 -14.10 -5.22 -0.57
CA TYR A 499 -13.10 -4.45 -1.32
C TYR A 499 -11.80 -5.23 -1.49
N LYS A 500 -11.42 -6.06 -0.50
CA LYS A 500 -10.33 -7.02 -0.64
C LYS A 500 -10.60 -8.02 -1.77
N LYS A 501 -11.80 -8.61 -1.82
CA LYS A 501 -12.19 -9.53 -2.90
C LYS A 501 -12.18 -8.84 -4.27
N LEU A 502 -12.67 -7.60 -4.37
CA LEU A 502 -12.62 -6.84 -5.63
C LEU A 502 -11.18 -6.74 -6.14
N LEU A 503 -10.23 -6.36 -5.27
CA LEU A 503 -8.82 -6.24 -5.62
C LEU A 503 -8.03 -7.57 -5.65
N ASN A 504 -8.70 -8.72 -5.56
CA ASN A 504 -8.06 -10.04 -5.46
C ASN A 504 -7.04 -10.13 -4.32
N THR A 505 -7.28 -9.41 -3.22
CA THR A 505 -6.51 -9.48 -1.99
C THR A 505 -6.98 -10.69 -1.18
N PRO A 506 -6.06 -11.56 -0.70
CA PRO A 506 -6.41 -12.69 0.15
C PRO A 506 -7.20 -12.25 1.39
N LEU A 507 -8.23 -13.01 1.75
CA LEU A 507 -8.97 -12.81 2.99
C LEU A 507 -8.32 -13.60 4.13
N ALA A 508 -8.59 -13.19 5.36
CA ALA A 508 -8.16 -13.90 6.56
C ALA A 508 -9.33 -14.07 7.54
N LEU A 509 -9.15 -14.84 8.61
CA LEU A 509 -10.19 -15.03 9.63
C LEU A 509 -10.60 -13.72 10.31
N GLU A 510 -9.69 -12.74 10.37
CA GLU A 510 -10.01 -11.41 10.88
C GLU A 510 -11.02 -10.67 9.98
N ASP A 511 -11.01 -10.95 8.67
CA ASP A 511 -12.00 -10.40 7.73
C ASP A 511 -13.38 -11.03 7.97
N LEU A 512 -13.44 -12.33 8.28
CA LEU A 512 -14.68 -12.98 8.68
C LEU A 512 -15.21 -12.42 9.99
N ALA A 513 -14.33 -12.21 10.97
CA ALA A 513 -14.69 -11.66 12.28
C ALA A 513 -15.33 -10.26 12.19
N ALA A 514 -15.00 -9.49 11.15
CA ALA A 514 -15.55 -8.15 10.95
C ALA A 514 -17.06 -8.16 10.61
N PHE A 515 -17.60 -9.21 10.00
CA PHE A 515 -19.02 -9.29 9.60
C PHE A 515 -19.76 -10.54 10.09
N ARG A 516 -19.06 -11.51 10.67
CA ARG A 516 -19.61 -12.70 11.34
C ARG A 516 -18.82 -12.98 12.65
N PRO A 517 -18.90 -12.07 13.64
CA PRO A 517 -18.10 -12.16 14.85
C PRO A 517 -18.34 -13.44 15.65
N ASP A 518 -19.59 -13.90 15.76
CA ASP A 518 -19.94 -15.11 16.51
C ASP A 518 -19.34 -16.38 15.87
N LEU A 519 -19.38 -16.48 14.54
CA LEU A 519 -18.78 -17.60 13.82
C LEU A 519 -17.25 -17.60 13.98
N ALA A 520 -16.62 -16.43 13.86
CA ALA A 520 -15.18 -16.30 14.05
C ALA A 520 -14.75 -16.66 15.48
N LYS A 521 -15.56 -16.29 16.49
CA LYS A 521 -15.34 -16.69 17.89
C LYS A 521 -15.47 -18.20 18.08
N GLY A 522 -16.44 -18.85 17.43
CA GLY A 522 -16.57 -20.31 17.43
C GLY A 522 -15.35 -21.00 16.79
N PHE A 523 -14.82 -20.45 15.70
CA PHE A 523 -13.57 -20.94 15.11
C PHE A 523 -12.37 -20.76 16.03
N ASP A 524 -12.25 -19.62 16.71
CA ASP A 524 -11.17 -19.40 17.68
C ASP A 524 -11.24 -20.41 18.84
N GLN A 525 -12.45 -20.68 19.34
CA GLN A 525 -12.68 -21.72 20.36
C GLN A 525 -12.25 -23.12 19.88
N LEU A 526 -12.66 -23.51 18.67
CA LEU A 526 -12.29 -24.81 18.08
C LEU A 526 -10.77 -24.91 17.87
N LEU A 527 -10.13 -23.86 17.34
CA LEU A 527 -8.69 -23.85 17.08
C LEU A 527 -7.86 -23.94 18.36
N ASN A 528 -8.31 -23.30 19.44
CA ASN A 528 -7.63 -23.26 20.73
C ASN A 528 -8.01 -24.40 21.69
N TYR A 529 -8.95 -25.27 21.32
CA TYR A 529 -9.33 -26.43 22.12
C TYR A 529 -8.25 -27.52 22.04
N GLU A 530 -7.58 -27.87 23.14
CA GLU A 530 -6.43 -28.80 23.12
C GLU A 530 -6.75 -30.22 23.59
N GLU A 531 -7.96 -30.49 24.08
CA GLU A 531 -8.34 -31.82 24.59
C GLU A 531 -8.62 -32.80 23.43
N ASP A 532 -8.45 -34.10 23.67
CA ASP A 532 -8.51 -35.15 22.63
C ASP A 532 -9.92 -35.51 22.15
N ASP A 533 -10.96 -34.95 22.77
CA ASP A 533 -12.37 -35.24 22.55
C ASP A 533 -13.08 -34.21 21.65
N VAL A 534 -12.35 -33.54 20.74
CA VAL A 534 -12.90 -32.56 19.78
C VAL A 534 -14.13 -33.08 19.05
N GLU A 535 -14.08 -34.33 18.60
CA GLU A 535 -15.16 -34.97 17.85
C GLU A 535 -16.44 -35.06 18.69
N ASP A 536 -16.33 -35.48 19.95
CA ASP A 536 -17.46 -35.66 20.86
C ASP A 536 -18.01 -34.33 21.41
N VAL A 537 -17.14 -33.34 21.60
CA VAL A 537 -17.52 -32.04 22.18
C VAL A 537 -18.15 -31.12 21.13
N PHE A 538 -17.59 -31.07 19.92
CA PHE A 538 -18.07 -30.18 18.87
C PHE A 538 -19.07 -30.87 17.93
N CYS A 539 -19.01 -32.20 17.76
CA CYS A 539 -19.90 -32.97 16.88
C CYS A 539 -19.99 -32.39 15.46
N LEU A 540 -18.89 -31.85 14.94
CA LEU A 540 -18.84 -31.23 13.61
C LEU A 540 -18.36 -32.24 12.57
N THR A 541 -18.90 -32.13 11.36
CA THR A 541 -18.40 -32.79 10.15
C THR A 541 -18.02 -31.73 9.12
N PHE A 542 -17.36 -32.12 8.03
CA PHE A 542 -16.94 -31.19 6.96
C PHE A 542 -18.12 -30.74 6.07
N VAL A 543 -19.12 -30.11 6.69
CA VAL A 543 -20.34 -29.60 6.05
C VAL A 543 -20.49 -28.12 6.41
N GLY A 544 -20.68 -27.29 5.38
CA GLY A 544 -21.02 -25.88 5.49
C GLY A 544 -22.52 -25.72 5.52
N VAL A 545 -23.02 -24.84 6.38
CA VAL A 545 -24.46 -24.59 6.52
C VAL A 545 -24.77 -23.13 6.22
N TYR A 546 -25.83 -22.91 5.45
CA TYR A 546 -26.47 -21.60 5.31
C TYR A 546 -27.99 -21.75 5.35
N GLU A 547 -28.67 -20.71 5.79
CA GLU A 547 -30.13 -20.70 5.83
C GLU A 547 -30.70 -20.31 4.47
N ALA A 548 -31.67 -21.09 3.98
CA ALA A 548 -32.45 -20.79 2.80
C ALA A 548 -33.92 -21.11 3.08
N TYR A 549 -34.78 -20.09 3.04
CA TYR A 549 -36.24 -20.25 3.14
C TYR A 549 -36.72 -20.85 4.48
N GLY A 550 -36.04 -20.51 5.58
CA GLY A 550 -36.32 -21.04 6.91
C GLY A 550 -35.83 -22.48 7.13
N GLU A 551 -35.11 -23.04 6.15
CA GLU A 551 -34.47 -24.35 6.24
C GLU A 551 -32.94 -24.20 6.22
N SER A 552 -32.24 -25.02 7.01
CA SER A 552 -30.79 -25.13 6.92
C SER A 552 -30.39 -25.96 5.71
N ARG A 553 -29.59 -25.39 4.82
CA ARG A 553 -29.00 -26.07 3.67
C ARG A 553 -27.58 -26.51 4.02
N GLU A 554 -27.35 -27.80 3.92
CA GLU A 554 -26.06 -28.45 4.16
C GLU A 554 -25.31 -28.68 2.84
N ILE A 555 -24.06 -28.21 2.77
CA ILE A 555 -23.17 -28.42 1.61
C ILE A 555 -21.87 -29.05 2.07
N PRO A 556 -21.47 -30.23 1.54
CA PRO A 556 -20.17 -30.82 1.84
C PRO A 556 -19.01 -29.89 1.44
N LEU A 557 -18.11 -29.61 2.38
CA LEU A 557 -16.91 -28.77 2.18
C LEU A 557 -15.76 -29.53 1.49
N ILE A 558 -15.80 -30.86 1.58
CA ILE A 558 -14.91 -31.81 0.91
C ILE A 558 -15.73 -32.98 0.39
N PRO A 559 -15.18 -33.79 -0.54
CA PRO A 559 -15.83 -35.03 -0.96
C PRO A 559 -16.14 -35.93 0.25
N ASN A 560 -17.41 -36.36 0.37
CA ASN A 560 -17.95 -37.14 1.50
C ASN A 560 -17.78 -36.46 2.88
N GLY A 561 -17.78 -35.12 2.91
CA GLY A 561 -17.54 -34.33 4.12
C GLY A 561 -18.54 -34.58 5.25
N GLU A 562 -19.76 -34.98 4.92
CA GLU A 562 -20.81 -35.39 5.87
C GLU A 562 -20.45 -36.62 6.70
N ASN A 563 -19.50 -37.44 6.23
CA ASN A 563 -19.03 -38.65 6.92
C ASN A 563 -17.64 -38.46 7.56
N ILE A 564 -17.06 -37.26 7.49
CA ILE A 564 -15.71 -36.98 7.99
C ILE A 564 -15.82 -36.10 9.24
N PRO A 565 -15.55 -36.64 10.45
CA PRO A 565 -15.61 -35.86 11.67
C PRO A 565 -14.44 -34.89 11.80
N VAL A 566 -14.70 -33.79 12.50
CA VAL A 566 -13.68 -32.81 12.87
C VAL A 566 -12.95 -33.30 14.12
N THR A 567 -11.62 -33.37 14.02
CA THR A 567 -10.69 -33.88 15.03
C THR A 567 -9.55 -32.89 15.25
N ASN A 568 -8.72 -33.11 16.29
CA ASN A 568 -7.53 -32.28 16.52
C ASN A 568 -6.57 -32.20 15.33
N LEU A 569 -6.51 -33.25 14.51
CA LEU A 569 -5.61 -33.33 13.35
C LEU A 569 -6.11 -32.49 12.17
N ASN A 570 -7.43 -32.35 12.00
CA ASN A 570 -8.03 -31.76 10.81
C ASN A 570 -8.83 -30.46 11.08
N LYS A 571 -9.01 -30.04 12.33
CA LYS A 571 -9.78 -28.83 12.71
C LYS A 571 -9.34 -27.55 12.01
N ARG A 572 -8.04 -27.39 11.74
CA ARG A 572 -7.51 -26.25 10.97
C ARG A 572 -8.02 -26.25 9.52
N ASP A 573 -8.00 -27.42 8.87
CA ASP A 573 -8.51 -27.59 7.51
C ASP A 573 -10.02 -27.37 7.46
N TYR A 574 -10.76 -27.83 8.48
CA TYR A 574 -12.19 -27.54 8.61
C TYR A 574 -12.47 -26.04 8.66
N VAL A 575 -11.81 -25.30 9.56
CA VAL A 575 -11.99 -23.84 9.69
C VAL A 575 -11.64 -23.12 8.39
N GLU A 576 -10.57 -23.54 7.72
CA GLU A 576 -10.14 -22.93 6.44
C GLU A 576 -11.21 -23.10 5.36
N ARG A 577 -11.72 -24.33 5.22
CA ARG A 577 -12.74 -24.65 4.21
C ARG A 577 -14.07 -23.99 4.51
N TYR A 578 -14.49 -23.95 5.78
CA TYR A 578 -15.74 -23.31 6.16
C TYR A 578 -15.67 -21.80 5.94
N ALA A 579 -14.57 -21.16 6.35
CA ALA A 579 -14.37 -19.74 6.11
C ALA A 579 -14.32 -19.43 4.61
N ASN A 580 -13.68 -20.27 3.79
CA ASN A 580 -13.68 -20.14 2.33
C ASN A 580 -15.09 -20.33 1.74
N PHE A 581 -15.86 -21.28 2.27
CA PHE A 581 -17.25 -21.49 1.86
C PHE A 581 -18.09 -20.23 2.09
N VAL A 582 -18.03 -19.62 3.28
CA VAL A 582 -18.80 -18.41 3.62
C VAL A 582 -18.35 -17.19 2.81
N MET A 583 -17.03 -16.96 2.69
CA MET A 583 -16.50 -15.75 2.07
C MET A 583 -16.37 -15.84 0.54
N ASN A 584 -16.32 -17.04 -0.03
CA ASN A 584 -16.07 -17.24 -1.46
C ASN A 584 -17.11 -18.13 -2.12
N THR A 585 -17.15 -19.43 -1.78
CA THR A 585 -17.88 -20.42 -2.59
C THR A 585 -19.40 -20.24 -2.56
N SER A 586 -19.99 -19.97 -1.40
CA SER A 586 -21.45 -19.85 -1.23
C SER A 586 -22.06 -18.66 -1.96
N ILE A 587 -21.25 -17.64 -2.27
CA ILE A 587 -21.69 -16.35 -2.84
C ILE A 587 -21.07 -16.07 -4.21
N SER A 588 -20.46 -17.08 -4.83
CA SER A 588 -19.62 -16.93 -6.02
C SER A 588 -20.34 -16.23 -7.17
N ASP A 589 -21.57 -16.64 -7.49
CA ASP A 589 -22.32 -16.11 -8.64
C ASP A 589 -22.79 -14.66 -8.40
N GLN A 590 -23.27 -14.38 -7.19
CA GLN A 590 -23.70 -13.05 -6.76
C GLN A 590 -22.51 -12.08 -6.77
N PHE A 591 -21.39 -12.50 -6.18
CA PHE A 591 -20.19 -11.68 -6.11
C PHE A 591 -19.54 -11.47 -7.49
N GLU A 592 -19.51 -12.48 -8.37
CA GLU A 592 -18.95 -12.30 -9.71
C GLU A 592 -19.76 -11.30 -10.54
N SER A 593 -21.09 -11.35 -10.42
CA SER A 593 -21.99 -10.41 -11.10
C SER A 593 -21.80 -8.99 -10.58
N PHE A 594 -21.73 -8.83 -9.26
CA PHE A 594 -21.34 -7.57 -8.60
C PHE A 594 -19.97 -7.06 -9.08
N ARG A 595 -18.95 -7.93 -9.08
CA ARG A 595 -17.60 -7.60 -9.52
C ARG A 595 -17.58 -7.14 -10.97
N ARG A 596 -18.32 -7.80 -11.85
CA ARG A 596 -18.45 -7.42 -13.26
C ARG A 596 -19.02 -6.00 -13.39
N GLY A 597 -20.10 -5.69 -12.67
CA GLY A 597 -20.70 -4.35 -12.68
C GLY A 597 -19.73 -3.28 -12.19
N PHE A 598 -19.01 -3.55 -11.11
CA PHE A 598 -18.02 -2.62 -10.54
C PHE A 598 -16.88 -2.32 -11.52
N TYR A 599 -16.31 -3.35 -12.15
CA TYR A 599 -15.19 -3.18 -13.08
C TYR A 599 -15.59 -2.59 -14.43
N LEU A 600 -16.87 -2.62 -14.79
CA LEU A 600 -17.36 -1.95 -16.00
C LEU A 600 -17.12 -0.43 -15.94
N VAL A 601 -17.25 0.17 -14.75
CA VAL A 601 -17.03 1.61 -14.54
C VAL A 601 -15.62 1.89 -14.04
N CYS A 602 -15.14 1.13 -13.06
CA CYS A 602 -13.84 1.37 -12.42
C CYS A 602 -12.66 0.61 -13.06
N GLY A 603 -12.79 0.13 -14.29
CA GLY A 603 -11.78 -0.70 -14.98
C GLY A 603 -10.49 -0.01 -15.46
N GLY A 604 -10.26 1.26 -15.12
CA GLY A 604 -9.05 1.99 -15.56
C GLY A 604 -7.90 1.95 -14.54
N HIS A 605 -6.72 2.42 -14.96
CA HIS A 605 -5.49 2.30 -14.17
C HIS A 605 -5.54 3.04 -12.81
N ALA A 606 -6.29 4.13 -12.70
CA ALA A 606 -6.37 4.93 -11.48
C ALA A 606 -6.81 4.11 -10.25
N LEU A 607 -7.76 3.18 -10.40
CA LEU A 607 -8.22 2.34 -9.29
C LEU A 607 -7.09 1.47 -8.71
N SER A 608 -6.13 1.05 -9.53
CA SER A 608 -5.02 0.20 -9.08
C SER A 608 -3.99 0.91 -8.18
N LEU A 609 -4.12 2.23 -8.00
CA LEU A 609 -3.34 2.99 -7.03
C LEU A 609 -3.88 2.87 -5.59
N PHE A 610 -5.10 2.36 -5.42
CA PHE A 610 -5.78 2.26 -4.14
C PHE A 610 -5.64 0.87 -3.53
N ARG A 611 -5.51 0.81 -2.20
CA ARG A 611 -5.63 -0.40 -1.38
C ARG A 611 -7.11 -0.63 -1.01
N PRO A 612 -7.48 -1.84 -0.55
CA PRO A 612 -8.86 -2.14 -0.15
C PRO A 612 -9.46 -1.12 0.83
N GLU A 613 -8.68 -0.72 1.84
CA GLU A 613 -9.12 0.24 2.86
C GLU A 613 -9.37 1.64 2.27
N GLU A 614 -8.59 2.01 1.26
CA GLU A 614 -8.74 3.29 0.55
C GLU A 614 -9.95 3.27 -0.40
N ILE A 615 -10.27 2.12 -1.03
CA ILE A 615 -11.51 2.00 -1.83
C ILE A 615 -12.74 2.04 -0.92
N GLU A 616 -12.71 1.39 0.24
CA GLU A 616 -13.79 1.53 1.22
C GLU A 616 -14.00 3.00 1.58
N PHE A 617 -12.91 3.74 1.84
CA PHE A 617 -12.97 5.17 2.11
C PHE A 617 -13.54 5.98 0.93
N LEU A 618 -13.19 5.67 -0.33
CA LEU A 618 -13.80 6.33 -1.51
C LEU A 618 -15.32 6.17 -1.54
N VAL A 619 -15.79 4.98 -1.16
CA VAL A 619 -17.20 4.62 -1.27
C VAL A 619 -17.98 5.16 -0.08
N ARG A 620 -17.51 4.97 1.15
CA ARG A 620 -18.25 5.31 2.38
C ARG A 620 -17.94 6.71 2.92
N GLY A 621 -16.82 7.28 2.53
CA GLY A 621 -16.28 8.49 3.15
C GLY A 621 -15.56 8.21 4.48
N SER A 622 -15.14 9.28 5.16
CA SER A 622 -14.46 9.19 6.44
C SER A 622 -15.44 8.89 7.58
N ALA A 623 -15.03 8.02 8.50
CA ALA A 623 -15.72 7.82 9.78
C ALA A 623 -15.30 8.84 10.85
N GLU A 624 -14.37 9.74 10.53
CA GLU A 624 -13.95 10.80 11.45
C GLU A 624 -15.09 11.78 11.72
N PRO A 625 -15.19 12.30 12.97
CA PRO A 625 -16.16 13.35 13.29
C PRO A 625 -16.01 14.55 12.37
N LEU A 626 -17.14 15.13 11.96
CA LEU A 626 -17.15 16.35 11.16
C LEU A 626 -16.53 17.51 11.95
N ASP A 627 -15.56 18.18 11.35
CA ASP A 627 -15.06 19.46 11.83
C ASP A 627 -16.12 20.54 11.53
N ILE A 628 -16.87 20.92 12.55
CA ILE A 628 -17.96 21.89 12.46
C ILE A 628 -17.45 23.27 12.10
N ASP A 629 -16.26 23.66 12.57
CA ASP A 629 -15.68 24.97 12.27
C ASP A 629 -15.26 25.06 10.80
N GLN A 630 -14.65 23.99 10.28
CA GLN A 630 -14.31 23.90 8.86
C GLN A 630 -15.58 23.90 8.00
N LEU A 631 -16.61 23.14 8.37
CA LEU A 631 -17.90 23.12 7.67
C LEU A 631 -18.55 24.51 7.65
N ARG A 632 -18.55 25.20 8.79
CA ARG A 632 -19.06 26.57 8.92
C ARG A 632 -18.35 27.53 7.96
N SER A 633 -17.04 27.41 7.81
CA SER A 633 -16.23 28.29 6.95
C SER A 633 -16.56 28.20 5.45
N VAL A 634 -17.12 27.07 4.99
CA VAL A 634 -17.51 26.84 3.59
C VAL A 634 -19.02 26.84 3.38
N THR A 635 -19.80 27.10 4.43
CA THR A 635 -21.27 27.11 4.35
C THR A 635 -21.75 28.38 3.65
N VAL A 636 -22.59 28.21 2.62
CA VAL A 636 -23.24 29.31 1.91
C VAL A 636 -24.70 29.38 2.34
N TYR A 637 -25.15 30.55 2.75
CA TYR A 637 -26.53 30.80 3.16
C TYR A 637 -27.29 31.51 2.05
N GLU A 638 -28.53 31.11 1.82
CA GLU A 638 -29.46 31.79 0.93
C GLU A 638 -30.61 32.37 1.77
N GLY A 639 -30.81 33.69 1.71
CA GLY A 639 -31.79 34.39 2.55
C GLY A 639 -31.38 34.62 4.02
N PHE A 640 -30.21 34.14 4.43
CA PHE A 640 -29.63 34.34 5.77
C PHE A 640 -28.16 34.77 5.69
N ASN A 641 -27.57 35.12 6.84
CA ASN A 641 -26.13 35.30 7.01
C ASN A 641 -25.66 34.63 8.31
N ASP A 642 -24.35 34.55 8.51
CA ASP A 642 -23.71 33.92 9.68
C ASP A 642 -24.04 34.61 11.01
N GLU A 643 -24.39 35.89 10.97
CA GLU A 643 -24.77 36.69 12.13
C GLU A 643 -26.24 36.55 12.53
N HIS A 644 -27.08 35.95 11.68
CA HIS A 644 -28.51 35.83 11.92
C HIS A 644 -28.80 34.95 13.15
N ASP A 645 -29.72 35.39 14.03
CA ASP A 645 -29.99 34.73 15.33
C ASP A 645 -30.43 33.26 15.21
N VAL A 646 -30.99 32.85 14.06
CA VAL A 646 -31.37 31.44 13.77
C VAL A 646 -30.17 30.57 13.39
N ILE A 647 -29.10 31.18 12.87
CA ILE A 647 -27.88 30.50 12.41
C ILE A 647 -26.82 30.42 13.52
N ARG A 648 -26.86 31.36 14.48
CA ARG A 648 -26.07 31.32 15.71
C ARG A 648 -26.56 30.25 16.67
#